data_AF-A0A842W8Q6-F1
#
_entry.id   AF-A0A842W8Q6-F1
#
_cell.length_a   1.000
_cell.length_b   1.000
_cell.length_c   1.000
_cell.angle_alpha   90.00
_cell.angle_beta   90.00
_cell.angle_gamma   90.00
#
_symmetry.space_group_name_H-M   'P 1'
#
loop_
_entity.id
_entity.type
_entity.pdbx_description
1 polymer ?
#
loop_
_entity_poly.entity_id
_entity_poly.type
_entity_poly.pdbx_seq_one_letter_code
_entity_poly.pdbx_strand_id
1 'polypeptide(L)'
;MVNFTSYTSPMDRDYGKPTVDETSTNDIGVGVGDIGQGVPMGIAAQNIQGIAAKMRSGAGNLEIQFPGATRGQRQAQTPGMYGEEQRQALRELAEINEVNLTTHAGFGIMGLAGMDPRSGNFSKEQRKTAVDEIRRAIDFAADTAQGGSVVVHTGEFQRPISEEPWAYDPQTGKRIFKSYEEEPEEAVVPVVDDRTGQVMTNVRKNQEVPRPVWLRNEDGEYIDYEGNVVDIDNRVPEYNPDTGRFKVELKGWKDFEKEARERNEIIARQKGISVADLKTRHPNEYLEPEEAYLQATLAANEGHARGWALQYGENFERHRKDIKKLQKALDFYKKIEAATPEDEKWRLMKDYGSEITQITGGIVPPEYKLPSKLIEDRLKSMKKSMEYEHESSVSQEQLAEQSKETQKHIKSVKKYALDQSFDAYADAGLHAFETTRSKKLERPVFITMENIYPESFGAHPDELKELVLKSREKMAEKLVKQRGYNQAKANELSKTHIKATLDTGHLNTWRKYWQNDPKKSVQQNDEAFKKWVLKKTEELAKAGVVGNVHLADNYGYQDEHLTPGDGSTPVKEMVEILRKHGYKGALTVEPGAAATTDLSDFHGLMKTWKLFGSPVYGAHGPVSRTDQPRQSWGDVHYSYFGQNKPPYFVFGPYSPSQDWSLWSDVPME
;
A
#
# COMPACT_ATOMS: atom_id res chain seq x y z
N MET A 1 -6.11 -75.98 -32.72
CA MET A 1 -5.86 -74.54 -32.92
C MET A 1 -6.91 -73.79 -32.14
N VAL A 2 -6.54 -73.29 -30.96
CA VAL A 2 -7.42 -72.52 -30.07
C VAL A 2 -6.98 -71.07 -30.23
N ASN A 3 -7.88 -70.23 -30.73
CA ASN A 3 -7.65 -68.79 -30.83
C ASN A 3 -7.70 -68.20 -29.42
N PHE A 4 -6.57 -67.70 -28.93
CA PHE A 4 -6.55 -66.85 -27.74
C PHE A 4 -7.10 -65.48 -28.12
N THR A 5 -8.29 -65.16 -27.60
CA THR A 5 -8.80 -63.79 -27.62
C THR A 5 -7.89 -62.92 -26.77
N SER A 6 -7.37 -61.86 -27.37
CA SER A 6 -6.55 -60.82 -26.73
C SER A 6 -7.25 -60.28 -25.48
N TYR A 7 -6.57 -60.37 -24.34
CA TYR A 7 -6.97 -59.70 -23.11
C TYR A 7 -6.73 -58.20 -23.27
N THR A 8 -7.80 -57.45 -23.55
CA THR A 8 -7.78 -55.97 -23.50
C THR A 8 -8.14 -55.54 -22.08
N SER A 9 -7.21 -54.89 -21.40
CA SER A 9 -7.44 -54.20 -20.13
C SER A 9 -8.30 -52.96 -20.35
N PRO A 10 -9.08 -52.48 -19.36
CA PRO A 10 -9.68 -51.14 -19.39
C PRO A 10 -8.65 -50.01 -19.62
N MET A 11 -7.36 -50.28 -19.36
CA MET A 11 -6.24 -49.36 -19.62
C MET A 11 -5.74 -49.39 -21.07
N ASP A 12 -6.17 -50.35 -21.90
CA ASP A 12 -5.82 -50.45 -23.32
C ASP A 12 -6.81 -49.71 -24.23
N ARG A 13 -7.75 -48.94 -23.64
CA ARG A 13 -8.54 -47.97 -24.40
C ARG A 13 -7.62 -46.82 -24.77
N ASP A 14 -7.19 -46.83 -26.01
CA ASP A 14 -6.57 -45.67 -26.67
C ASP A 14 -7.60 -44.53 -26.65
N TYR A 15 -7.52 -43.68 -25.61
CA TYR A 15 -8.22 -42.41 -25.57
C TYR A 15 -7.58 -41.55 -26.65
N GLY A 16 -8.19 -41.55 -27.83
CA GLY A 16 -7.76 -40.71 -28.94
C GLY A 16 -7.50 -39.29 -28.45
N LYS A 17 -6.32 -38.75 -28.77
CA LYS A 17 -5.93 -37.39 -28.40
C LYS A 17 -7.04 -36.42 -28.82
N PRO A 18 -7.67 -35.69 -27.89
CA PRO A 18 -8.63 -34.67 -28.26
C PRO A 18 -7.93 -33.63 -29.13
N THR A 19 -8.53 -33.24 -30.25
CA THR A 19 -8.11 -32.02 -30.95
C THR A 19 -8.59 -30.79 -30.18
N VAL A 20 -7.85 -29.69 -30.24
CA VAL A 20 -8.11 -28.44 -29.50
C VAL A 20 -9.55 -27.92 -29.67
N ASP A 21 -10.16 -28.18 -30.84
CA ASP A 21 -11.54 -27.80 -31.14
C ASP A 21 -12.61 -28.63 -30.39
N GLU A 22 -12.24 -29.74 -29.74
CA GLU A 22 -13.16 -30.60 -28.99
C GLU A 22 -13.14 -30.34 -27.47
N THR A 23 -12.20 -29.54 -26.97
CA THR A 23 -12.00 -29.27 -25.53
C THR A 23 -12.46 -27.88 -25.07
N SER A 24 -12.88 -27.04 -26.01
CA SER A 24 -13.38 -25.69 -25.75
C SER A 24 -14.88 -25.68 -25.55
N THR A 25 -15.37 -24.85 -24.64
CA THR A 25 -16.80 -24.53 -24.65
C THR A 25 -17.13 -23.75 -25.92
N ASN A 26 -18.21 -24.14 -26.59
CA ASN A 26 -18.66 -23.51 -27.82
C ASN A 26 -19.11 -22.04 -27.64
N ASP A 27 -19.05 -21.47 -26.43
CA ASP A 27 -19.50 -20.11 -26.10
C ASP A 27 -18.37 -19.10 -25.80
N ILE A 28 -17.33 -19.44 -25.01
CA ILE A 28 -16.29 -18.47 -24.57
C ILE A 28 -14.87 -18.82 -25.05
N GLY A 29 -14.60 -20.03 -25.53
CA GLY A 29 -13.24 -20.41 -25.90
C GLY A 29 -12.36 -20.77 -24.70
N VAL A 30 -12.96 -21.24 -23.60
CA VAL A 30 -12.25 -21.69 -22.39
C VAL A 30 -12.41 -23.20 -22.30
N GLY A 31 -11.30 -23.92 -22.28
CA GLY A 31 -11.27 -25.36 -22.06
C GLY A 31 -10.79 -25.74 -20.65
N VAL A 32 -10.84 -27.05 -20.36
CA VAL A 32 -10.35 -27.62 -19.09
C VAL A 32 -8.89 -27.24 -18.83
N GLY A 33 -8.06 -27.24 -19.87
CA GLY A 33 -6.63 -26.89 -19.79
C GLY A 33 -6.34 -25.40 -19.56
N ASP A 34 -7.30 -24.50 -19.81
CA ASP A 34 -7.14 -23.07 -19.52
C ASP A 34 -7.29 -22.76 -18.02
N ILE A 35 -8.01 -23.62 -17.30
CA ILE A 35 -8.37 -23.42 -15.90
C ILE A 35 -7.36 -24.17 -15.02
N GLY A 36 -6.70 -23.41 -14.16
CA GLY A 36 -5.73 -23.90 -13.20
C GLY A 36 -6.22 -23.78 -11.76
N GLN A 37 -5.34 -24.17 -10.83
CA GLN A 37 -5.60 -24.10 -9.41
C GLN A 37 -4.41 -23.48 -8.65
N GLY A 38 -4.72 -22.59 -7.71
CA GLY A 38 -3.77 -22.11 -6.72
C GLY A 38 -3.42 -23.20 -5.71
N VAL A 39 -2.14 -23.33 -5.39
CA VAL A 39 -1.62 -24.31 -4.42
C VAL A 39 -0.85 -23.58 -3.32
N PRO A 40 -1.54 -23.11 -2.27
CA PRO A 40 -0.90 -22.52 -1.09
C PRO A 40 0.00 -23.54 -0.36
N MET A 41 1.31 -23.34 -0.46
CA MET A 41 2.30 -24.26 0.09
C MET A 41 2.34 -24.20 1.62
N GLY A 42 2.22 -25.38 2.23
CA GLY A 42 2.03 -25.56 3.67
C GLY A 42 0.57 -25.62 4.10
N ILE A 43 -0.40 -25.34 3.22
CA ILE A 43 -1.83 -25.44 3.50
C ILE A 43 -2.45 -26.51 2.57
N ALA A 44 -2.46 -26.27 1.25
CA ALA A 44 -3.02 -27.17 0.25
C ALA A 44 -2.05 -28.30 -0.15
N ALA A 45 -0.74 -28.05 -0.10
CA ALA A 45 0.30 -29.05 -0.32
C ALA A 45 1.47 -28.85 0.65
N GLN A 46 1.87 -29.92 1.34
CA GLN A 46 2.98 -29.86 2.32
C GLN A 46 4.36 -30.01 1.66
N ASN A 47 4.44 -30.64 0.49
CA ASN A 47 5.69 -31.02 -0.18
C ASN A 47 5.45 -31.32 -1.68
N ILE A 48 6.50 -31.80 -2.36
CA ILE A 48 6.47 -32.16 -3.79
C ILE A 48 5.43 -33.23 -4.11
N GLN A 49 5.23 -34.22 -3.24
CA GLN A 49 4.21 -35.26 -3.47
C GLN A 49 2.80 -34.69 -3.42
N GLY A 50 2.56 -33.70 -2.55
CA GLY A 50 1.30 -32.96 -2.50
C GLY A 50 1.04 -32.20 -3.80
N ILE A 51 2.05 -31.50 -4.35
CA ILE A 51 1.93 -30.83 -5.65
C ILE A 51 1.69 -31.85 -6.77
N ALA A 52 2.41 -32.97 -6.78
CA ALA A 52 2.22 -34.02 -7.77
C ALA A 52 0.78 -34.61 -7.73
N ALA A 53 0.17 -34.69 -6.55
CA ALA A 53 -1.23 -35.08 -6.42
C ALA A 53 -2.19 -34.04 -7.04
N LYS A 54 -1.89 -32.74 -6.90
CA LYS A 54 -2.64 -31.67 -7.57
C LYS A 54 -2.46 -31.69 -9.08
N MET A 55 -1.26 -31.96 -9.59
CA MET A 55 -1.02 -32.11 -11.05
C MET A 55 -1.87 -33.24 -11.65
N ARG A 56 -1.96 -34.37 -10.95
CA ARG A 56 -2.78 -35.52 -11.38
C ARG A 56 -4.28 -35.30 -11.30
N SER A 57 -4.75 -34.19 -10.72
CA SER A 57 -6.18 -33.87 -10.68
C SER A 57 -6.72 -33.40 -12.03
N GLY A 58 -5.83 -33.04 -12.98
CA GLY A 58 -6.20 -32.60 -14.33
C GLY A 58 -6.26 -31.08 -14.50
N ALA A 59 -5.76 -30.30 -13.54
CA ALA A 59 -5.57 -28.86 -13.71
C ALA A 59 -4.54 -28.58 -14.81
N GLY A 60 -4.88 -27.77 -15.81
CA GLY A 60 -3.94 -27.43 -16.90
C GLY A 60 -2.83 -26.45 -16.49
N ASN A 61 -3.06 -25.73 -15.39
CA ASN A 61 -2.08 -24.82 -14.80
C ASN A 61 -2.09 -24.96 -13.28
N LEU A 62 -0.94 -24.85 -12.63
CA LEU A 62 -0.85 -24.73 -11.18
C LEU A 62 -0.04 -23.50 -10.80
N GLU A 63 -0.62 -22.70 -9.92
CA GLU A 63 0.11 -21.60 -9.31
C GLU A 63 0.67 -22.05 -7.97
N ILE A 64 2.00 -22.09 -7.85
CA ILE A 64 2.64 -22.41 -6.58
C ILE A 64 2.64 -21.14 -5.73
N GLN A 65 1.85 -21.16 -4.66
CA GLN A 65 1.62 -19.99 -3.84
C GLN A 65 2.37 -20.09 -2.52
N PHE A 66 2.97 -18.98 -2.07
CA PHE A 66 3.76 -18.94 -0.84
C PHE A 66 3.06 -18.10 0.23
N PRO A 67 2.37 -18.71 1.20
CA PRO A 67 1.76 -17.96 2.30
C PRO A 67 2.78 -17.32 3.25
N GLY A 68 4.01 -17.84 3.29
CA GLY A 68 5.08 -17.28 4.11
C GLY A 68 5.89 -16.21 3.39
N ALA A 69 6.55 -15.36 4.16
CA ALA A 69 7.57 -14.43 3.71
C ALA A 69 8.78 -14.50 4.64
N THR A 70 9.96 -14.03 4.20
CA THR A 70 11.19 -14.06 5.00
C THR A 70 11.62 -15.49 5.37
N ARG A 71 11.58 -15.88 6.65
CA ARG A 71 11.83 -17.24 7.12
C ARG A 71 10.56 -18.07 7.03
N GLY A 72 10.56 -19.04 6.12
CA GLY A 72 9.44 -19.97 5.96
C GLY A 72 9.22 -20.90 7.16
N GLN A 73 7.98 -21.35 7.28
CA GLN A 73 7.51 -22.30 8.29
C GLN A 73 6.69 -23.40 7.62
N ARG A 74 6.41 -24.50 8.33
CA ARG A 74 5.70 -25.66 7.76
C ARG A 74 4.33 -25.31 7.17
N GLN A 75 3.57 -24.44 7.83
CA GLN A 75 2.22 -24.00 7.41
C GLN A 75 2.22 -22.69 6.63
N ALA A 76 3.39 -22.08 6.43
CA ALA A 76 3.59 -20.82 5.72
C ALA A 76 4.92 -20.89 4.98
N GLN A 77 4.95 -21.66 3.88
CA GLN A 77 6.19 -21.96 3.18
C GLN A 77 6.65 -20.76 2.33
N THR A 78 7.95 -20.70 2.03
CA THR A 78 8.57 -19.64 1.21
C THR A 78 9.33 -20.26 0.04
N PRO A 79 9.61 -19.52 -1.04
CA PRO A 79 10.38 -20.04 -2.17
C PRO A 79 11.73 -20.64 -1.77
N GLY A 80 12.39 -20.06 -0.76
CA GLY A 80 13.70 -20.52 -0.31
C GLY A 80 13.70 -21.80 0.53
N MET A 81 12.54 -22.40 0.84
CA MET A 81 12.49 -23.72 1.49
C MET A 81 12.74 -24.88 0.51
N TYR A 82 12.68 -24.62 -0.80
CA TYR A 82 12.88 -25.62 -1.84
C TYR A 82 14.27 -25.46 -2.42
N GLY A 83 15.12 -26.47 -2.19
CA GLY A 83 16.45 -26.56 -2.78
C GLY A 83 16.40 -26.92 -4.25
N GLU A 84 17.60 -27.06 -4.83
CA GLU A 84 17.79 -27.36 -6.25
C GLU A 84 17.07 -28.64 -6.69
N GLU A 85 17.23 -29.74 -5.94
CA GLU A 85 16.59 -31.02 -6.26
C GLU A 85 15.05 -30.93 -6.24
N GLN A 86 14.48 -30.22 -5.27
CA GLN A 86 13.03 -30.05 -5.18
C GLN A 86 12.51 -29.20 -6.35
N ARG A 87 13.24 -28.16 -6.75
CA ARG A 87 12.87 -27.31 -7.90
C ARG A 87 12.98 -28.05 -9.22
N GLN A 88 14.03 -28.85 -9.39
CA GLN A 88 14.18 -29.74 -10.55
C GLN A 88 13.05 -30.75 -10.61
N ALA A 89 12.72 -31.41 -9.50
CA ALA A 89 11.61 -32.35 -9.45
C ALA A 89 10.26 -31.70 -9.81
N LEU A 90 10.01 -30.47 -9.36
CA LEU A 90 8.80 -29.72 -9.75
C LEU A 90 8.73 -29.46 -11.25
N ARG A 91 9.85 -29.05 -11.84
CA ARG A 91 9.95 -28.82 -13.28
C ARG A 91 9.69 -30.10 -14.06
N GLU A 92 10.36 -31.19 -13.71
CA GLU A 92 10.21 -32.49 -14.38
C GLU A 92 8.78 -33.04 -14.23
N LEU A 93 8.19 -32.91 -13.05
CA LEU A 93 6.79 -33.30 -12.84
C LEU A 93 5.83 -32.45 -13.69
N ALA A 94 6.04 -31.14 -13.76
CA ALA A 94 5.24 -30.25 -14.60
C ALA A 94 5.35 -30.63 -16.08
N GLU A 95 6.57 -30.89 -16.57
CA GLU A 95 6.83 -31.31 -17.95
C GLU A 95 6.17 -32.66 -18.28
N ILE A 96 6.31 -33.66 -17.40
CA ILE A 96 5.71 -35.00 -17.59
C ILE A 96 4.18 -34.94 -17.61
N ASN A 97 3.57 -34.06 -16.81
CA ASN A 97 2.11 -33.95 -16.72
C ASN A 97 1.55 -32.88 -17.69
N GLU A 98 2.40 -32.23 -18.50
CA GLU A 98 2.02 -31.14 -19.40
C GLU A 98 1.26 -30.00 -18.67
N VAL A 99 1.67 -29.69 -17.43
CA VAL A 99 1.06 -28.65 -16.58
C VAL A 99 1.95 -27.41 -16.60
N ASN A 100 1.37 -26.24 -16.87
CA ASN A 100 2.15 -25.00 -16.70
C ASN A 100 2.20 -24.59 -15.24
N LEU A 101 3.39 -24.20 -14.79
CA LEU A 101 3.57 -23.60 -13.47
C LEU A 101 3.59 -22.06 -13.57
N THR A 102 2.99 -21.43 -12.57
CA THR A 102 3.17 -20.01 -12.23
C THR A 102 3.53 -19.91 -10.75
N THR A 103 3.86 -18.71 -10.27
CA THR A 103 4.28 -18.52 -8.88
C THR A 103 3.57 -17.33 -8.28
N HIS A 104 3.14 -17.46 -7.03
CA HIS A 104 2.68 -16.34 -6.22
C HIS A 104 3.71 -16.08 -5.11
N ALA A 105 4.19 -14.84 -5.02
CA ALA A 105 5.14 -14.44 -3.98
C ALA A 105 4.49 -14.47 -2.58
N GLY A 106 5.28 -14.18 -1.55
CA GLY A 106 4.84 -14.18 -0.16
C GLY A 106 3.56 -13.36 0.08
N PHE A 107 2.45 -13.98 0.52
CA PHE A 107 1.18 -13.27 0.77
C PHE A 107 1.31 -12.11 1.76
N GLY A 108 2.22 -12.25 2.73
CA GLY A 108 2.50 -11.23 3.74
C GLY A 108 3.22 -9.98 3.24
N ILE A 109 3.61 -9.94 1.96
CA ILE A 109 4.21 -8.76 1.33
C ILE A 109 3.08 -7.94 0.68
N MET A 110 2.60 -6.93 1.41
CA MET A 110 1.54 -6.02 0.94
C MET A 110 2.16 -4.73 0.40
N GLY A 111 2.13 -4.56 -0.92
CA GLY A 111 2.71 -3.39 -1.60
C GLY A 111 4.23 -3.28 -1.47
N LEU A 112 4.82 -2.38 -2.25
CA LEU A 112 6.27 -2.16 -2.31
C LEU A 112 6.70 -0.73 -1.95
N ALA A 113 5.81 0.10 -1.42
CA ALA A 113 6.15 1.41 -0.87
C ALA A 113 7.09 1.33 0.35
N GLY A 114 7.13 0.18 1.04
CA GLY A 114 7.92 -0.02 2.26
C GLY A 114 7.21 0.38 3.55
N MET A 115 5.88 0.40 3.54
CA MET A 115 5.06 0.66 4.71
C MET A 115 5.18 -0.50 5.71
N ASP A 116 5.41 -0.19 6.98
CA ASP A 116 5.28 -1.12 8.09
C ASP A 116 3.79 -1.22 8.48
N PRO A 117 3.16 -2.39 8.40
CA PRO A 117 1.74 -2.56 8.73
C PRO A 117 1.39 -2.19 10.18
N ARG A 118 2.35 -2.22 11.11
CA ARG A 118 2.10 -1.93 12.54
C ARG A 118 2.14 -0.44 12.84
N SER A 119 3.17 0.25 12.34
CA SER A 119 3.37 1.67 12.63
C SER A 119 2.76 2.60 11.57
N GLY A 120 2.52 2.09 10.37
CA GLY A 120 2.12 2.87 9.20
C GLY A 120 3.26 3.72 8.61
N ASN A 121 4.45 3.70 9.21
CA ASN A 121 5.62 4.41 8.71
C ASN A 121 6.26 3.68 7.54
N PHE A 122 6.99 4.41 6.72
CA PHE A 122 7.75 3.86 5.60
C PHE A 122 9.22 3.70 5.96
N SER A 123 9.85 2.62 5.48
CA SER A 123 11.30 2.44 5.61
C SER A 123 11.91 1.81 4.36
N LYS A 124 13.16 2.17 4.08
CA LYS A 124 13.91 1.60 2.95
C LYS A 124 14.22 0.13 3.19
N GLU A 125 14.40 -0.26 4.44
CA GLU A 125 14.64 -1.62 4.92
C GLU A 125 13.45 -2.53 4.62
N GLN A 126 12.23 -2.09 4.94
CA GLN A 126 11.01 -2.85 4.66
C GLN A 126 10.80 -3.01 3.15
N ARG A 127 10.98 -1.93 2.38
CA ARG A 127 10.92 -1.99 0.91
C ARG A 127 11.94 -2.97 0.35
N LYS A 128 13.19 -2.91 0.80
CA LYS A 128 14.24 -3.83 0.35
C LYS A 128 13.86 -5.28 0.65
N THR A 129 13.35 -5.55 1.85
CA THR A 129 12.90 -6.89 2.26
C THR A 129 11.78 -7.40 1.35
N ALA A 130 10.81 -6.56 1.02
CA ALA A 130 9.71 -6.88 0.11
C ALA A 130 10.21 -7.19 -1.32
N VAL A 131 11.09 -6.35 -1.87
CA VAL A 131 11.69 -6.58 -3.20
C VAL A 131 12.53 -7.85 -3.22
N ASP A 132 13.32 -8.11 -2.18
CA ASP A 132 14.12 -9.33 -2.09
C ASP A 132 13.24 -10.59 -2.00
N GLU A 133 12.09 -10.53 -1.33
CA GLU A 133 11.13 -11.65 -1.33
C GLU A 133 10.57 -11.92 -2.73
N ILE A 134 10.25 -10.87 -3.49
CA ILE A 134 9.83 -11.01 -4.89
C ILE A 134 10.96 -11.59 -5.76
N ARG A 135 12.21 -11.16 -5.56
CA ARG A 135 13.37 -11.74 -6.26
C ARG A 135 13.51 -13.24 -6.02
N ARG A 136 13.31 -13.69 -4.78
CA ARG A 136 13.31 -15.11 -4.43
C ARG A 136 12.20 -15.88 -5.17
N ALA A 137 11.03 -15.29 -5.32
CA ALA A 137 9.92 -15.87 -6.08
C ALA A 137 10.19 -15.89 -7.59
N ILE A 138 10.80 -14.83 -8.15
CA ILE A 138 11.26 -14.77 -9.54
C ILE A 138 12.27 -15.88 -9.82
N ASP A 139 13.26 -16.06 -8.94
CA ASP A 139 14.28 -17.09 -9.14
C ASP A 139 13.67 -18.50 -9.03
N PHE A 140 12.69 -18.70 -8.14
CA PHE A 140 11.88 -19.92 -8.08
C PHE A 140 11.11 -20.19 -9.36
N ALA A 141 10.33 -19.22 -9.84
CA ALA A 141 9.57 -19.37 -11.09
C ALA A 141 10.51 -19.67 -12.27
N ALA A 142 11.68 -19.04 -12.32
CA ALA A 142 12.67 -19.31 -13.35
C ALA A 142 13.22 -20.74 -13.31
N ASP A 143 13.40 -21.32 -12.11
CA ASP A 143 13.92 -22.69 -11.94
C ASP A 143 12.86 -23.76 -12.21
N THR A 144 11.64 -23.55 -11.74
CA THR A 144 10.56 -24.54 -11.73
C THR A 144 9.65 -24.43 -12.94
N ALA A 145 9.24 -23.21 -13.28
CA ALA A 145 8.28 -22.93 -14.35
C ALA A 145 8.94 -22.53 -15.67
N GLN A 146 10.27 -22.31 -15.68
CA GLN A 146 11.04 -21.85 -16.84
C GLN A 146 10.46 -20.58 -17.51
N GLY A 147 9.84 -19.70 -16.71
CA GLY A 147 9.14 -18.51 -17.19
C GLY A 147 7.80 -18.31 -16.47
N GLY A 148 7.04 -17.29 -16.87
CA GLY A 148 5.66 -17.09 -16.39
C GLY A 148 5.48 -15.97 -15.38
N SER A 149 4.24 -15.85 -14.90
CA SER A 149 3.83 -14.85 -13.92
C SER A 149 4.40 -15.15 -12.53
N VAL A 150 4.82 -14.07 -11.87
CA VAL A 150 5.12 -14.00 -10.45
C VAL A 150 4.17 -12.99 -9.83
N VAL A 151 3.12 -13.49 -9.17
CA VAL A 151 2.08 -12.65 -8.58
C VAL A 151 2.59 -11.98 -7.31
N VAL A 152 2.25 -10.70 -7.15
CA VAL A 152 2.61 -9.87 -5.99
C VAL A 152 1.41 -9.05 -5.57
N HIS A 153 1.10 -9.03 -4.27
CA HIS A 153 0.00 -8.24 -3.75
C HIS A 153 0.31 -6.74 -3.82
N THR A 154 -0.66 -5.97 -4.29
CA THR A 154 -0.67 -4.51 -4.06
C THR A 154 -1.10 -4.19 -2.62
N GLY A 155 -1.27 -2.91 -2.32
CA GLY A 155 -1.60 -2.42 -0.98
C GLY A 155 -0.56 -1.44 -0.47
N GLU A 156 -0.23 -0.44 -1.29
CA GLU A 156 0.92 0.44 -1.07
C GLU A 156 0.81 1.28 0.21
N PHE A 157 -0.40 1.74 0.51
CA PHE A 157 -0.75 2.50 1.71
C PHE A 157 -2.27 2.52 1.90
N GLN A 158 -2.72 2.75 3.14
CA GLN A 158 -4.14 2.95 3.45
C GLN A 158 -4.57 4.36 3.06
N ARG A 159 -5.78 4.51 2.51
CA ARG A 159 -6.36 5.84 2.21
C ARG A 159 -7.88 5.85 2.40
N PRO A 160 -8.47 7.02 2.68
CA PRO A 160 -9.93 7.17 2.62
C PRO A 160 -10.45 6.93 1.20
N ILE A 161 -11.43 6.06 1.05
CA ILE A 161 -11.97 5.64 -0.25
C ILE A 161 -12.63 6.82 -0.95
N SER A 162 -13.44 7.56 -0.20
CA SER A 162 -14.13 8.73 -0.74
C SER A 162 -13.19 9.86 -1.12
N GLU A 163 -11.89 9.89 -0.79
CA GLU A 163 -11.01 10.99 -1.21
C GLU A 163 -10.43 10.80 -2.61
N GLU A 164 -10.60 9.63 -3.22
CA GLU A 164 -10.05 9.35 -4.54
C GLU A 164 -10.90 9.91 -5.70
N PRO A 165 -10.29 10.33 -6.83
CA PRO A 165 -11.03 10.89 -7.96
C PRO A 165 -12.04 9.91 -8.57
N TRP A 166 -11.74 8.61 -8.60
CA TRP A 166 -12.63 7.58 -9.15
C TRP A 166 -13.83 7.28 -8.23
N ALA A 167 -13.82 7.75 -6.98
CA ALA A 167 -14.96 7.64 -6.07
C ALA A 167 -16.04 8.69 -6.36
N TYR A 168 -15.79 9.64 -7.26
CA TYR A 168 -16.71 10.72 -7.63
C TYR A 168 -17.28 10.51 -9.04
N ASP A 169 -18.60 10.60 -9.18
CA ASP A 169 -19.25 10.66 -10.48
C ASP A 169 -19.40 12.14 -10.92
N PRO A 170 -18.66 12.58 -11.95
CA PRO A 170 -18.71 13.97 -12.41
C PRO A 170 -20.06 14.36 -13.03
N GLN A 171 -20.88 13.40 -13.48
CA GLN A 171 -22.17 13.69 -14.11
C GLN A 171 -23.23 14.01 -13.06
N THR A 172 -23.23 13.27 -11.95
CA THR A 172 -24.23 13.43 -10.89
C THR A 172 -23.72 14.30 -9.73
N GLY A 173 -22.41 14.50 -9.65
CA GLY A 173 -21.74 15.21 -8.57
C GLY A 173 -21.74 14.44 -7.24
N LYS A 174 -22.04 13.15 -7.26
CA LYS A 174 -22.16 12.29 -6.08
C LYS A 174 -20.98 11.35 -5.94
N ARG A 175 -20.71 10.94 -4.71
CA ARG A 175 -19.77 9.84 -4.43
C ARG A 175 -20.43 8.52 -4.77
N ILE A 176 -19.75 7.68 -5.56
CA ILE A 176 -20.18 6.32 -5.87
C ILE A 176 -19.55 5.28 -4.94
N PHE A 177 -18.49 5.66 -4.23
CA PHE A 177 -17.87 4.86 -3.19
C PHE A 177 -17.61 5.70 -1.93
N LYS A 178 -17.89 5.12 -0.77
CA LYS A 178 -17.52 5.63 0.56
C LYS A 178 -17.29 4.47 1.51
N SER A 179 -16.35 4.60 2.45
CA SER A 179 -16.18 3.62 3.53
C SER A 179 -17.30 3.67 4.58
N TYR A 180 -17.76 4.87 4.90
CA TYR A 180 -18.88 5.16 5.80
C TYR A 180 -19.49 6.51 5.38
N GLU A 181 -20.67 6.86 5.89
CA GLU A 181 -21.47 7.95 5.32
C GLU A 181 -20.77 9.32 5.44
N GLU A 182 -20.16 9.58 6.59
CA GLU A 182 -19.44 10.81 6.96
C GLU A 182 -17.94 10.80 6.57
N GLU A 183 -17.47 9.78 5.84
CA GLU A 183 -16.05 9.69 5.44
C GLU A 183 -15.56 10.95 4.68
N PRO A 184 -16.32 11.52 3.71
CA PRO A 184 -15.87 12.72 2.99
C PRO A 184 -15.61 13.94 3.89
N GLU A 185 -16.33 14.05 5.01
CA GLU A 185 -16.24 15.15 5.97
C GLU A 185 -15.16 14.87 7.03
N GLU A 186 -15.00 13.63 7.46
CA GLU A 186 -14.14 13.24 8.59
C GLU A 186 -12.81 12.59 8.19
N ALA A 187 -12.57 12.38 6.90
CA ALA A 187 -11.38 11.68 6.42
C ALA A 187 -10.08 12.25 7.00
N VAL A 188 -9.20 11.31 7.36
CA VAL A 188 -7.82 11.58 7.76
C VAL A 188 -6.94 11.43 6.52
N VAL A 189 -6.24 12.50 6.14
CA VAL A 189 -5.38 12.49 4.94
C VAL A 189 -3.91 12.52 5.41
N PRO A 190 -3.23 11.37 5.50
CA PRO A 190 -1.92 11.32 6.11
C PRO A 190 -0.85 11.98 5.24
N VAL A 191 0.14 12.57 5.91
CA VAL A 191 1.36 13.10 5.30
C VAL A 191 2.58 12.40 5.89
N VAL A 192 3.73 12.53 5.25
CA VAL A 192 4.97 11.85 5.62
C VAL A 192 6.15 12.83 5.57
N ASP A 193 7.07 12.70 6.53
CA ASP A 193 8.39 13.31 6.42
C ASP A 193 9.26 12.45 5.49
N ASP A 194 9.58 12.96 4.31
CA ASP A 194 10.24 12.17 3.26
C ASP A 194 11.71 11.80 3.56
N ARG A 195 12.29 12.36 4.62
CA ARG A 195 13.64 12.00 5.10
C ARG A 195 13.61 10.74 5.95
N THR A 196 12.58 10.60 6.78
CA THR A 196 12.47 9.55 7.80
C THR A 196 11.45 8.48 7.46
N GLY A 197 10.49 8.78 6.58
CA GLY A 197 9.34 7.94 6.30
C GLY A 197 8.29 7.94 7.41
N GLN A 198 8.41 8.82 8.40
CA GLN A 198 7.45 8.94 9.50
C GLN A 198 6.13 9.53 9.00
N VAL A 199 5.03 8.80 9.24
CA VAL A 199 3.67 9.24 8.90
C VAL A 199 3.07 10.08 10.03
N MET A 200 2.40 11.16 9.63
CA MET A 200 1.69 12.10 10.49
C MET A 200 0.21 12.11 10.09
N THR A 201 -0.67 11.79 11.04
CA THR A 201 -2.13 11.65 10.85
C THR A 201 -2.92 12.83 11.43
N ASN A 202 -2.24 13.96 11.65
CA ASN A 202 -2.80 15.17 12.25
C ASN A 202 -3.74 15.94 11.31
N VAL A 203 -3.77 15.58 10.02
CA VAL A 203 -4.60 16.26 9.02
C VAL A 203 -5.97 15.58 8.97
N ARG A 204 -6.96 16.22 9.59
CA ARG A 204 -8.35 15.76 9.61
C ARG A 204 -9.25 16.79 8.95
N LYS A 205 -10.08 16.37 8.00
CA LYS A 205 -10.92 17.30 7.23
C LYS A 205 -11.96 18.05 8.07
N ASN A 206 -12.45 17.41 9.14
CA ASN A 206 -13.43 18.00 10.07
C ASN A 206 -12.79 18.86 11.18
N GLN A 207 -11.47 18.98 11.23
CA GLN A 207 -10.78 19.74 12.27
C GLN A 207 -10.44 21.15 11.78
N GLU A 208 -11.06 22.15 12.40
CA GLU A 208 -10.70 23.55 12.20
C GLU A 208 -9.42 23.92 12.95
N VAL A 209 -8.60 24.77 12.34
CA VAL A 209 -7.32 25.24 12.90
C VAL A 209 -7.37 26.77 13.05
N PRO A 210 -7.04 27.33 14.23
CA PRO A 210 -6.93 28.77 14.39
C PRO A 210 -5.74 29.32 13.60
N ARG A 211 -5.99 30.33 12.77
CA ARG A 211 -4.99 30.96 11.89
C ARG A 211 -5.08 32.48 12.00
N PRO A 212 -3.94 33.20 11.97
CA PRO A 212 -3.97 34.65 11.91
C PRO A 212 -4.63 35.12 10.62
N VAL A 213 -5.41 36.21 10.72
CA VAL A 213 -5.83 36.97 9.54
C VAL A 213 -4.61 37.76 9.07
N TRP A 214 -4.14 37.49 7.86
CA TRP A 214 -2.95 38.14 7.30
C TRP A 214 -3.26 39.52 6.73
N LEU A 215 -2.38 40.49 6.99
CA LEU A 215 -2.50 41.85 6.47
C LEU A 215 -2.26 41.87 4.95
N ARG A 216 -3.17 42.50 4.21
CA ARG A 216 -3.12 42.62 2.74
C ARG A 216 -3.51 44.01 2.26
N ASN A 217 -3.03 44.43 1.09
CA ASN A 217 -3.44 45.66 0.41
C ASN A 217 -4.76 45.48 -0.38
N GLU A 218 -5.23 46.55 -1.03
CA GLU A 218 -6.48 46.53 -1.84
C GLU A 218 -6.41 45.56 -3.04
N ASP A 219 -5.20 45.32 -3.56
CA ASP A 219 -4.94 44.36 -4.64
C ASP A 219 -4.82 42.91 -4.14
N GLY A 220 -4.92 42.70 -2.82
CA GLY A 220 -4.86 41.38 -2.18
C GLY A 220 -3.44 40.84 -1.95
N GLU A 221 -2.39 41.63 -2.14
CA GLU A 221 -1.01 41.26 -1.87
C GLU A 221 -0.68 41.36 -0.38
N TYR A 222 0.21 40.50 0.13
CA TYR A 222 0.66 40.59 1.52
C TYR A 222 1.53 41.82 1.73
N ILE A 223 1.30 42.54 2.83
CA ILE A 223 2.09 43.72 3.20
C ILE A 223 2.58 43.62 4.64
N ASP A 224 3.69 44.28 4.95
CA ASP A 224 4.16 44.49 6.33
C ASP A 224 3.41 45.65 7.03
N TYR A 225 3.77 45.94 8.29
CA TYR A 225 3.18 47.06 9.03
C TYR A 225 3.60 48.45 8.52
N GLU A 226 4.56 48.54 7.61
CA GLU A 226 5.00 49.77 6.95
C GLU A 226 4.32 49.97 5.57
N GLY A 227 3.54 48.98 5.12
CA GLY A 227 2.84 49.00 3.83
C GLY A 227 3.67 48.49 2.65
N ASN A 228 4.85 47.91 2.88
CA ASN A 228 5.66 47.32 1.83
C ASN A 228 5.10 45.95 1.45
N VAL A 229 5.08 45.62 0.15
CA VAL A 229 4.70 44.29 -0.33
C VAL A 229 5.75 43.27 0.09
N VAL A 230 5.31 42.18 0.71
CA VAL A 230 6.15 41.09 1.22
C VAL A 230 5.72 39.73 0.69
N ASP A 231 6.62 38.76 0.76
CA ASP A 231 6.30 37.38 0.41
C ASP A 231 5.52 36.66 1.53
N ILE A 232 5.17 35.40 1.26
CA ILE A 232 4.40 34.55 2.16
C ILE A 232 5.14 34.22 3.47
N ASP A 233 6.48 34.27 3.46
CA ASP A 233 7.32 33.93 4.62
C ASP A 233 7.47 35.15 5.55
N ASN A 234 7.30 36.36 5.01
CA ASN A 234 7.44 37.65 5.70
C ASN A 234 6.11 38.36 5.99
N ARG A 235 4.96 37.76 5.64
CA ARG A 235 3.62 38.29 5.94
C ARG A 235 3.39 38.48 7.44
N VAL A 236 2.63 39.53 7.79
CA VAL A 236 2.30 39.85 9.20
C VAL A 236 0.80 39.74 9.47
N PRO A 237 0.39 39.39 10.71
CA PRO A 237 -1.02 39.30 11.07
C PRO A 237 -1.65 40.68 11.27
N GLU A 238 -2.96 40.79 11.05
CA GLU A 238 -3.71 42.00 11.33
C GLU A 238 -3.81 42.24 12.85
N TYR A 239 -3.37 43.42 13.29
CA TYR A 239 -3.37 43.83 14.70
C TYR A 239 -4.61 44.67 15.01
N ASN A 240 -5.34 44.32 16.07
CA ASN A 240 -6.47 45.11 16.56
C ASN A 240 -6.03 46.02 17.72
N PRO A 241 -5.90 47.35 17.51
CA PRO A 241 -5.43 48.27 18.54
C PRO A 241 -6.40 48.41 19.72
N ASP A 242 -7.70 48.22 19.51
CA ASP A 242 -8.71 48.37 20.57
C ASP A 242 -8.64 47.24 21.61
N THR A 243 -8.25 46.04 21.17
CA THR A 243 -8.14 44.86 22.03
C THR A 243 -6.71 44.52 22.43
N GLY A 244 -5.72 45.11 21.74
CA GLY A 244 -4.30 44.77 21.90
C GLY A 244 -3.95 43.35 21.45
N ARG A 245 -4.75 42.74 20.59
CA ARG A 245 -4.59 41.35 20.13
C ARG A 245 -4.56 41.25 18.62
N PHE A 246 -3.88 40.22 18.11
CA PHE A 246 -3.94 39.87 16.68
C PHE A 246 -5.26 39.18 16.35
N LYS A 247 -5.79 39.47 15.16
CA LYS A 247 -7.00 38.81 14.66
C LYS A 247 -6.68 37.38 14.24
N VAL A 248 -7.52 36.45 14.68
CA VAL A 248 -7.43 35.01 14.39
C VAL A 248 -8.80 34.55 13.91
N GLU A 249 -8.81 33.68 12.90
CA GLU A 249 -9.99 33.02 12.36
C GLU A 249 -9.80 31.50 12.37
N LEU A 250 -10.90 30.76 12.46
CA LEU A 250 -10.89 29.30 12.31
C LEU A 250 -10.91 28.97 10.81
N LYS A 251 -9.95 28.15 10.37
CA LYS A 251 -9.81 27.68 9.00
C LYS A 251 -10.13 26.20 8.90
N GLY A 252 -10.97 25.83 7.95
CA GLY A 252 -11.32 24.44 7.66
C GLY A 252 -10.60 23.91 6.42
N TRP A 253 -10.89 22.67 6.04
CA TRP A 253 -10.26 22.00 4.90
C TRP A 253 -10.31 22.80 3.59
N LYS A 254 -11.47 23.41 3.26
CA LYS A 254 -11.66 24.21 2.04
C LYS A 254 -10.73 25.42 1.97
N ASP A 255 -10.35 25.98 3.12
CA ASP A 255 -9.39 27.08 3.17
C ASP A 255 -7.98 26.59 2.81
N PHE A 256 -7.59 25.39 3.23
CA PHE A 256 -6.30 24.79 2.88
C PHE A 256 -6.25 24.30 1.42
N GLU A 257 -7.38 23.87 0.84
CA GLU A 257 -7.47 23.65 -0.60
C GLU A 257 -7.24 24.96 -1.38
N LYS A 258 -7.77 26.08 -0.89
CA LYS A 258 -7.53 27.40 -1.47
C LYS A 258 -6.09 27.85 -1.29
N GLU A 259 -5.52 27.70 -0.09
CA GLU A 259 -4.12 28.04 0.21
C GLU A 259 -3.16 27.22 -0.68
N ALA A 260 -3.40 25.91 -0.86
CA ALA A 260 -2.61 25.07 -1.76
C ALA A 260 -2.69 25.54 -3.21
N ARG A 261 -3.88 25.91 -3.71
CA ARG A 261 -4.04 26.47 -5.06
C ARG A 261 -3.28 27.77 -5.25
N GLU A 262 -3.45 28.74 -4.36
CA GLU A 262 -2.76 30.03 -4.42
C GLU A 262 -1.23 29.85 -4.42
N ARG A 263 -0.71 28.97 -3.57
CA ARG A 263 0.72 28.66 -3.52
C ARG A 263 1.22 28.00 -4.79
N ASN A 264 0.47 27.05 -5.34
CA ASN A 264 0.81 26.42 -6.61
C ASN A 264 0.81 27.40 -7.78
N GLU A 265 -0.10 28.38 -7.81
CA GLU A 265 -0.11 29.46 -8.81
C GLU A 265 1.14 30.33 -8.71
N ILE A 266 1.59 30.65 -7.49
CA ILE A 266 2.83 31.40 -7.25
C ILE A 266 4.03 30.60 -7.75
N ILE A 267 4.15 29.31 -7.37
CA ILE A 267 5.25 28.44 -7.79
C ILE A 267 5.28 28.30 -9.32
N ALA A 268 4.12 28.10 -9.94
CA ALA A 268 3.99 27.98 -11.39
C ALA A 268 4.41 29.29 -12.10
N ARG A 269 3.98 30.45 -11.58
CA ARG A 269 4.37 31.78 -12.09
C ARG A 269 5.88 32.00 -11.99
N GLN A 270 6.51 31.66 -10.87
CA GLN A 270 7.95 31.78 -10.66
C GLN A 270 8.76 30.91 -11.65
N LYS A 271 8.20 29.77 -12.08
CA LYS A 271 8.81 28.87 -13.06
C LYS A 271 8.43 29.17 -14.51
N GLY A 272 7.48 30.06 -14.75
CA GLY A 272 6.95 30.34 -16.09
C GLY A 272 6.22 29.15 -16.73
N ILE A 273 5.54 28.32 -15.92
CA ILE A 273 4.78 27.15 -16.39
C ILE A 273 3.31 27.23 -15.93
N SER A 274 2.44 26.39 -16.48
CA SER A 274 1.07 26.26 -15.97
C SER A 274 1.02 25.44 -14.67
N VAL A 275 -0.03 25.58 -13.87
CA VAL A 275 -0.24 24.74 -12.67
C VAL A 275 -0.39 23.25 -13.05
N ALA A 276 -0.97 22.96 -14.22
CA ALA A 276 -1.07 21.60 -14.73
C ALA A 276 0.31 21.00 -15.08
N ASP A 277 1.20 21.81 -15.67
CA ASP A 277 2.59 21.41 -15.92
C ASP A 277 3.39 21.26 -14.62
N LEU A 278 3.13 22.11 -13.62
CA LEU A 278 3.74 21.97 -12.29
C LEU A 278 3.38 20.60 -11.69
N LYS A 279 2.10 20.23 -11.71
CA LYS A 279 1.63 18.95 -11.16
C LYS A 279 2.24 17.73 -11.87
N THR A 280 2.43 17.81 -13.18
CA THR A 280 2.87 16.67 -13.99
C THR A 280 4.40 16.57 -14.13
N ARG A 281 5.09 17.69 -14.32
CA ARG A 281 6.54 17.75 -14.56
C ARG A 281 7.35 17.97 -13.29
N HIS A 282 6.73 18.56 -12.26
CA HIS A 282 7.34 18.86 -10.96
C HIS A 282 6.44 18.43 -9.80
N PRO A 283 6.00 17.15 -9.75
CA PRO A 283 5.04 16.68 -8.74
C PRO A 283 5.52 16.84 -7.29
N ASN A 284 6.84 16.89 -7.08
CA ASN A 284 7.45 17.14 -5.77
C ASN A 284 7.36 18.59 -5.30
N GLU A 285 7.16 19.54 -6.22
CA GLU A 285 7.05 20.97 -5.92
C GLU A 285 5.59 21.43 -5.91
N TYR A 286 4.70 20.67 -6.55
CA TYR A 286 3.25 20.87 -6.43
C TYR A 286 2.84 20.59 -4.99
N LEU A 287 2.05 21.47 -4.38
CA LEU A 287 1.59 21.37 -2.99
C LEU A 287 0.16 20.80 -2.94
N GLU A 288 -0.06 19.74 -2.18
CA GLU A 288 -1.40 19.21 -1.90
C GLU A 288 -2.04 19.91 -0.68
N PRO A 289 -3.38 19.90 -0.56
CA PRO A 289 -4.08 20.51 0.57
C PRO A 289 -3.62 20.00 1.94
N GLU A 290 -3.34 18.70 2.09
CA GLU A 290 -2.84 18.11 3.33
C GLU A 290 -1.43 18.59 3.70
N GLU A 291 -0.59 18.84 2.70
CA GLU A 291 0.76 19.40 2.89
C GLU A 291 0.65 20.86 3.34
N ALA A 292 -0.25 21.64 2.72
CA ALA A 292 -0.53 23.02 3.12
C ALA A 292 -1.08 23.10 4.56
N TYR A 293 -2.00 22.20 4.93
CA TYR A 293 -2.56 22.11 6.29
C TYR A 293 -1.48 21.88 7.34
N LEU A 294 -0.61 20.89 7.14
CA LEU A 294 0.41 20.58 8.14
C LEU A 294 1.52 21.65 8.17
N GLN A 295 1.95 22.14 7.00
CA GLN A 295 2.90 23.25 6.93
C GLN A 295 2.38 24.48 7.67
N ALA A 296 1.09 24.79 7.52
CA ALA A 296 0.43 25.86 8.24
C ALA A 296 0.52 25.71 9.77
N THR A 297 0.34 24.50 10.29
CA THR A 297 0.43 24.21 11.72
C THR A 297 1.87 24.33 12.22
N LEU A 298 2.84 23.84 11.44
CA LEU A 298 4.26 23.95 11.79
C LEU A 298 4.80 25.38 11.69
N ALA A 299 4.30 26.19 10.76
CA ALA A 299 4.65 27.59 10.65
C ALA A 299 4.26 28.39 11.91
N ALA A 300 3.19 28.00 12.60
CA ALA A 300 2.82 28.60 13.88
C ALA A 300 3.83 28.25 14.99
N ASN A 301 4.28 26.99 15.05
CA ASN A 301 5.31 26.55 15.99
C ASN A 301 6.66 27.21 15.69
N GLU A 302 7.03 27.31 14.42
CA GLU A 302 8.22 28.04 13.97
C GLU A 302 8.14 29.51 14.41
N GLY A 303 7.04 30.20 14.10
CA GLY A 303 6.85 31.61 14.47
C GLY A 303 6.93 31.84 15.98
N HIS A 304 6.34 30.95 16.78
CA HIS A 304 6.42 30.99 18.24
C HIS A 304 7.87 30.88 18.73
N ALA A 305 8.61 29.89 18.21
CA ALA A 305 10.00 29.67 18.59
C ALA A 305 10.89 30.84 18.17
N ARG A 306 10.73 31.37 16.94
CA ARG A 306 11.44 32.58 16.49
C ARG A 306 11.15 33.78 17.38
N GLY A 307 9.90 33.98 17.81
CA GLY A 307 9.52 35.07 18.70
C GLY A 307 10.24 34.99 20.05
N TRP A 308 10.30 33.81 20.67
CA TRP A 308 11.03 33.60 21.92
C TRP A 308 12.54 33.72 21.76
N ALA A 309 13.10 33.21 20.66
CA ALA A 309 14.51 33.37 20.35
C ALA A 309 14.93 34.86 20.33
N LEU A 310 14.12 35.71 19.67
CA LEU A 310 14.34 37.16 19.63
C LEU A 310 14.22 37.81 21.01
N GLN A 311 13.21 37.46 21.80
CA GLN A 311 13.01 37.99 23.15
C GLN A 311 14.20 37.66 24.07
N TYR A 312 14.64 36.40 24.07
CA TYR A 312 15.79 35.96 24.86
C TYR A 312 17.10 36.55 24.34
N GLY A 313 17.26 36.70 23.02
CA GLY A 313 18.42 37.37 22.43
C GLY A 313 18.52 38.84 22.84
N GLU A 314 17.40 39.57 22.89
CA GLU A 314 17.36 40.95 23.37
C GLU A 314 17.72 41.04 24.86
N ASN A 315 17.14 40.16 25.69
CA ASN A 315 17.44 40.09 27.12
C ASN A 315 18.91 39.74 27.38
N PHE A 316 19.48 38.80 26.62
CA PHE A 316 20.90 38.47 26.66
C PHE A 316 21.75 39.72 26.41
N GLU A 317 21.46 40.47 25.35
CA GLU A 317 22.19 41.69 25.03
C GLU A 317 22.04 42.77 26.11
N ARG A 318 20.85 42.89 26.71
CA ARG A 318 20.60 43.78 27.84
C ARG A 318 21.44 43.40 29.06
N HIS A 319 21.39 42.13 29.48
CA HIS A 319 22.19 41.61 30.58
C HIS A 319 23.70 41.77 30.32
N ARG A 320 24.16 41.50 29.10
CA ARG A 320 25.56 41.68 28.69
C ARG A 320 26.01 43.13 28.85
N LYS A 321 25.18 44.11 28.45
CA LYS A 321 25.46 45.54 28.62
C LYS A 321 25.47 45.94 30.10
N ASP A 322 24.53 45.44 30.89
CA ASP A 322 24.42 45.79 32.31
C ASP A 322 25.52 45.16 33.17
N ILE A 323 25.94 43.92 32.88
CA ILE A 323 27.11 43.30 33.51
C ILE A 323 28.36 44.17 33.31
N LYS A 324 28.58 44.72 32.11
CA LYS A 324 29.71 45.63 31.84
C LYS A 324 29.63 46.90 32.69
N LYS A 325 28.44 47.46 32.90
CA LYS A 325 28.23 48.65 33.76
C LYS A 325 28.47 48.29 35.23
N LEU A 326 27.92 47.18 35.70
CA LEU A 326 28.09 46.71 37.07
C LEU A 326 29.53 46.36 37.39
N GLN A 327 30.30 45.81 36.45
CA GLN A 327 31.73 45.57 36.66
C GLN A 327 32.51 46.88 36.89
N LYS A 328 32.22 47.92 36.09
CA LYS A 328 32.82 49.25 36.31
C LYS A 328 32.40 49.85 37.66
N ALA A 329 31.14 49.70 38.04
CA ALA A 329 30.65 50.15 39.34
C ALA A 329 31.32 49.38 40.50
N LEU A 330 31.50 48.06 40.36
CA LEU A 330 32.18 47.24 41.34
C LEU A 330 33.61 47.73 41.58
N ASP A 331 34.35 47.97 40.50
CA ASP A 331 35.73 48.45 40.58
C ASP A 331 35.81 49.84 41.24
N PHE A 332 34.83 50.71 40.98
CA PHE A 332 34.71 52.02 41.62
C PHE A 332 34.42 51.92 43.12
N TYR A 333 33.40 51.15 43.52
CA TYR A 333 33.03 51.02 44.93
C TYR A 333 34.09 50.26 45.73
N LYS A 334 34.76 49.26 45.17
CA LYS A 334 35.90 48.61 45.81
C LYS A 334 37.02 49.60 46.17
N LYS A 335 37.30 50.58 45.30
CA LYS A 335 38.29 51.64 45.58
C LYS A 335 37.84 52.56 46.71
N ILE A 336 36.57 52.98 46.71
CA ILE A 336 36.02 53.83 47.78
C ILE A 336 36.05 53.09 49.12
N GLU A 337 35.54 51.85 49.14
CA GLU A 337 35.46 51.04 50.36
C GLU A 337 36.86 50.72 50.93
N ALA A 338 37.86 50.51 50.07
CA ALA A 338 39.25 50.32 50.50
C ALA A 338 39.89 51.60 51.07
N ALA A 339 39.49 52.78 50.59
CA ALA A 339 39.98 54.08 51.06
C ALA A 339 39.22 54.61 52.29
N THR A 340 38.14 53.95 52.71
CA THR A 340 37.29 54.40 53.83
C THR A 340 37.72 53.70 55.14
N PRO A 341 37.98 54.45 56.22
CA PRO A 341 38.27 53.88 57.54
C PRO A 341 37.17 52.94 58.03
N GLU A 342 37.55 51.89 58.77
CA GLU A 342 36.64 50.80 59.16
C GLU A 342 35.45 51.28 60.00
N ASP A 343 35.67 52.27 60.87
CA ASP A 343 34.67 52.92 61.72
C ASP A 343 33.72 53.85 60.95
N GLU A 344 34.03 54.18 59.69
CA GLU A 344 33.18 55.00 58.82
C GLU A 344 32.46 54.19 57.72
N LYS A 345 32.85 52.93 57.49
CA LYS A 345 32.27 52.08 56.43
C LYS A 345 30.76 51.86 56.55
N TRP A 346 30.19 51.94 57.76
CA TRP A 346 28.74 51.87 57.97
C TRP A 346 27.97 52.96 57.20
N ARG A 347 28.60 54.13 56.94
CA ARG A 347 28.00 55.23 56.17
C ARG A 347 27.85 54.90 54.68
N LEU A 348 28.65 53.96 54.18
CA LEU A 348 28.60 53.48 52.80
C LEU A 348 27.62 52.34 52.61
N MET A 349 27.26 51.64 53.69
CA MET A 349 26.34 50.52 53.63
C MET A 349 25.00 50.97 53.04
N LYS A 350 24.48 50.15 52.14
CA LYS A 350 23.16 50.34 51.55
C LYS A 350 22.22 49.29 52.10
N ASP A 351 20.98 49.73 52.32
CA ASP A 351 19.89 48.82 52.62
C ASP A 351 19.76 47.83 51.45
N TYR A 352 20.07 46.57 51.73
CA TYR A 352 19.67 45.47 50.89
C TYR A 352 18.28 45.09 51.34
N GLY A 353 17.28 45.79 50.77
CA GLY A 353 15.88 45.48 50.98
C GLY A 353 15.65 44.04 50.54
N SER A 354 15.76 43.11 51.49
CA SER A 354 15.60 41.70 51.20
C SER A 354 14.17 41.49 50.73
N GLU A 355 13.96 40.61 49.75
CA GLU A 355 12.62 40.25 49.27
C GLU A 355 11.71 39.84 50.46
N ILE A 356 12.33 39.24 51.49
CA ILE A 356 11.72 38.91 52.78
C ILE A 356 11.28 40.16 53.55
N THR A 357 12.08 41.22 53.63
CA THR A 357 11.71 42.49 54.29
C THR A 357 10.49 43.12 53.62
N GLN A 358 10.39 43.05 52.28
CA GLN A 358 9.23 43.55 51.53
C GLN A 358 7.99 42.66 51.72
N ILE A 359 8.14 41.33 51.65
CA ILE A 359 7.04 40.36 51.83
C ILE A 359 6.51 40.36 53.27
N THR A 360 7.39 40.58 54.26
CA THR A 360 7.02 40.58 55.68
C THR A 360 6.55 41.93 56.20
N GLY A 361 6.39 42.93 55.33
CA GLY A 361 5.97 44.28 55.74
C GLY A 361 6.90 44.93 56.76
N GLY A 362 8.20 44.60 56.72
CA GLY A 362 9.21 45.13 57.63
C GLY A 362 9.38 44.38 58.96
N ILE A 363 8.77 43.20 59.14
CA ILE A 363 8.96 42.37 60.35
C ILE A 363 10.40 41.83 60.43
N VAL A 364 11.02 41.51 59.28
CA VAL A 364 12.43 41.11 59.22
C VAL A 364 13.30 42.34 58.93
N PRO A 365 14.24 42.71 59.82
CA PRO A 365 15.09 43.88 59.64
C PRO A 365 15.86 43.85 58.30
N PRO A 366 16.06 45.01 57.65
CA PRO A 366 16.84 45.09 56.43
C PRO A 366 18.28 44.64 56.67
N GLU A 367 18.81 43.84 55.75
CA GLU A 367 20.22 43.44 55.77
C GLU A 367 21.04 44.57 55.15
N TYR A 368 22.04 45.08 55.86
CA TYR A 368 22.91 46.13 55.33
C TYR A 368 24.19 45.52 54.78
N LYS A 369 24.49 45.78 53.50
CA LYS A 369 25.69 45.29 52.83
C LYS A 369 26.48 46.45 52.24
N LEU A 370 27.79 46.25 52.13
CA LEU A 370 28.64 47.16 51.36
C LEU A 370 28.22 47.14 49.89
N PRO A 371 28.23 48.30 49.20
CA PRO A 371 27.89 48.41 47.78
C PRO A 371 28.62 47.40 46.89
N SER A 372 29.91 47.13 47.13
CA SER A 372 30.68 46.15 46.36
C SER A 372 30.08 44.75 46.46
N LYS A 373 29.67 44.34 47.67
CA LYS A 373 29.05 43.03 47.91
C LYS A 373 27.68 42.91 47.24
N LEU A 374 26.90 44.00 47.25
CA LEU A 374 25.62 44.07 46.53
C LEU A 374 25.79 43.93 45.02
N ILE A 375 26.79 44.62 44.47
CA ILE A 375 27.10 44.57 43.06
C ILE A 375 27.63 43.18 42.67
N GLU A 376 28.44 42.52 43.51
CA GLU A 376 28.89 41.14 43.30
C GLU A 376 27.74 40.14 43.27
N ASP A 377 26.82 40.22 44.24
CA ASP A 377 25.65 39.33 44.30
C ASP A 377 24.74 39.58 43.08
N ARG A 378 24.54 40.83 42.68
CA ARG A 378 23.80 41.19 41.45
C ARG A 378 24.51 40.72 40.19
N LEU A 379 25.82 40.87 40.08
CA LEU A 379 26.64 40.37 38.97
C LEU A 379 26.52 38.85 38.85
N LYS A 380 26.54 38.12 39.97
CA LYS A 380 26.36 36.67 39.98
C LYS A 380 24.98 36.28 39.46
N SER A 381 23.93 36.96 39.90
CA SER A 381 22.55 36.74 39.40
C SER A 381 22.45 37.08 37.91
N MET A 382 22.94 38.24 37.47
CA MET A 382 22.86 38.66 36.06
C MET A 382 23.67 37.77 35.13
N LYS A 383 24.82 37.24 35.56
CA LYS A 383 25.59 36.25 34.78
C LYS A 383 24.79 34.95 34.58
N LYS A 384 24.12 34.46 35.63
CA LYS A 384 23.22 33.29 35.51
C LYS A 384 22.03 33.57 34.60
N SER A 385 21.40 34.73 34.73
CA SER A 385 20.32 35.13 33.82
C SER A 385 20.84 35.21 32.39
N MET A 386 21.98 35.85 32.13
CA MET A 386 22.59 35.93 30.80
C MET A 386 22.87 34.53 30.21
N GLU A 387 23.38 33.58 30.99
CA GLU A 387 23.58 32.19 30.56
C GLU A 387 22.24 31.51 30.23
N TYR A 388 21.22 31.68 31.08
CA TYR A 388 19.86 31.20 30.80
C TYR A 388 19.27 31.79 29.52
N GLU A 389 19.39 33.11 29.30
CA GLU A 389 18.90 33.77 28.08
C GLU A 389 19.64 33.24 26.84
N HIS A 390 20.95 33.01 26.95
CA HIS A 390 21.76 32.44 25.87
C HIS A 390 21.27 31.04 25.48
N GLU A 391 21.22 30.11 26.45
CA GLU A 391 20.78 28.73 26.19
C GLU A 391 19.32 28.69 25.70
N SER A 392 18.44 29.54 26.25
CA SER A 392 17.04 29.60 25.83
C SER A 392 16.90 30.15 24.41
N SER A 393 17.65 31.19 24.06
CA SER A 393 17.62 31.78 22.71
C SER A 393 18.08 30.75 21.67
N VAL A 394 19.24 30.12 21.89
CA VAL A 394 19.78 29.11 20.97
C VAL A 394 18.83 27.91 20.81
N SER A 395 18.26 27.43 21.91
CA SER A 395 17.28 26.32 21.87
C SER A 395 16.04 26.67 21.04
N GLN A 396 15.51 27.88 21.20
CA GLN A 396 14.36 28.34 20.42
C GLN A 396 14.70 28.57 18.94
N GLU A 397 15.90 29.06 18.61
CA GLU A 397 16.37 29.12 17.22
C GLU A 397 16.46 27.73 16.59
N GLN A 398 16.99 26.74 17.31
CA GLN A 398 17.05 25.36 16.83
C GLN A 398 15.66 24.76 16.58
N LEU A 399 14.71 24.99 17.49
CA LEU A 399 13.32 24.54 17.31
C LEU A 399 12.64 25.21 16.10
N ALA A 400 12.91 26.50 15.87
CA ALA A 400 12.42 27.22 14.69
C ALA A 400 12.99 26.60 13.40
N GLU A 401 14.30 26.40 13.31
CA GLU A 401 14.92 25.84 12.11
C GLU A 401 14.49 24.38 11.89
N GLN A 402 14.33 23.58 12.95
CA GLN A 402 13.79 22.22 12.85
C GLN A 402 12.35 22.23 12.29
N SER A 403 11.49 23.12 12.80
CA SER A 403 10.11 23.26 12.31
C SER A 403 10.08 23.69 10.84
N LYS A 404 10.96 24.62 10.46
CA LYS A 404 11.11 25.09 9.08
C LYS A 404 11.61 23.98 8.15
N GLU A 405 12.57 23.20 8.61
CA GLU A 405 13.10 22.08 7.83
C GLU A 405 12.04 20.99 7.64
N THR A 406 11.30 20.62 8.69
CA THR A 406 10.19 19.66 8.56
C THR A 406 9.12 20.16 7.59
N GLN A 407 8.80 21.46 7.56
CA GLN A 407 7.86 22.02 6.57
C GLN A 407 8.29 21.73 5.12
N LYS A 408 9.59 21.75 4.81
CA LYS A 408 10.12 21.49 3.46
C LYS A 408 10.03 20.02 3.04
N HIS A 409 10.06 19.10 4.02
CA HIS A 409 10.14 17.65 3.80
C HIS A 409 8.81 16.92 4.00
N ILE A 410 7.75 17.65 4.38
CA ILE A 410 6.39 17.10 4.42
C ILE A 410 5.87 16.88 3.02
N LYS A 411 5.42 15.66 2.76
CA LYS A 411 4.75 15.26 1.52
C LYS A 411 3.47 14.48 1.82
N SER A 412 2.53 14.52 0.89
CA SER A 412 1.40 13.60 0.86
C SER A 412 1.91 12.17 0.85
N VAL A 413 1.30 11.29 1.67
CA VAL A 413 1.64 9.86 1.67
C VAL A 413 1.51 9.28 0.27
N LYS A 414 0.48 9.70 -0.50
CA LYS A 414 0.27 9.24 -1.87
C LYS A 414 1.48 9.54 -2.76
N LYS A 415 2.00 10.76 -2.75
CA LYS A 415 3.17 11.12 -3.57
C LYS A 415 4.40 10.31 -3.19
N TYR A 416 4.69 10.24 -1.89
CA TYR A 416 5.87 9.55 -1.39
C TYR A 416 5.79 8.05 -1.67
N ALA A 417 4.71 7.40 -1.26
CA ALA A 417 4.52 5.97 -1.38
C ALA A 417 4.56 5.53 -2.85
N LEU A 418 3.84 6.22 -3.75
CA LEU A 418 3.82 5.86 -5.16
C LEU A 418 5.19 6.00 -5.84
N ASP A 419 5.97 7.05 -5.54
CA ASP A 419 7.33 7.14 -6.08
C ASP A 419 8.21 5.98 -5.59
N GLN A 420 8.07 5.57 -4.32
CA GLN A 420 8.78 4.40 -3.79
C GLN A 420 8.30 3.09 -4.44
N SER A 421 7.00 2.91 -4.64
CA SER A 421 6.39 1.71 -5.25
C SER A 421 6.81 1.56 -6.70
N PHE A 422 6.72 2.62 -7.51
CA PHE A 422 7.07 2.55 -8.94
C PHE A 422 8.54 2.17 -9.13
N ASP A 423 9.43 2.68 -8.27
CA ASP A 423 10.84 2.32 -8.30
C ASP A 423 11.09 0.86 -7.90
N ALA A 424 10.38 0.37 -6.88
CA ALA A 424 10.51 -1.00 -6.39
C ALA A 424 9.97 -2.05 -7.37
N TYR A 425 8.79 -1.81 -7.97
CA TYR A 425 8.26 -2.68 -9.02
C TYR A 425 9.15 -2.66 -10.27
N ALA A 426 9.74 -1.51 -10.61
CA ALA A 426 10.73 -1.43 -11.68
C ALA A 426 11.96 -2.28 -11.39
N ASP A 427 12.45 -2.29 -10.14
CA ASP A 427 13.59 -3.13 -9.74
C ASP A 427 13.25 -4.63 -9.77
N ALA A 428 12.04 -5.01 -9.36
CA ALA A 428 11.56 -6.39 -9.45
C ALA A 428 11.39 -6.84 -10.92
N GLY A 429 10.83 -5.98 -11.78
CA GLY A 429 10.72 -6.24 -13.22
C GLY A 429 12.09 -6.32 -13.91
N LEU A 430 13.05 -5.49 -13.50
CA LEU A 430 14.43 -5.56 -13.99
C LEU A 430 15.11 -6.87 -13.59
N HIS A 431 14.90 -7.33 -12.36
CA HIS A 431 15.39 -8.64 -11.92
C HIS A 431 14.76 -9.77 -12.75
N ALA A 432 13.44 -9.73 -13.00
CA ALA A 432 12.76 -10.72 -13.85
C ALA A 432 13.32 -10.76 -15.28
N PHE A 433 13.61 -9.59 -15.86
CA PHE A 433 14.30 -9.48 -17.14
C PHE A 433 15.71 -10.08 -17.11
N GLU A 434 16.51 -9.72 -16.11
CA GLU A 434 17.90 -10.20 -15.98
C GLU A 434 17.95 -11.71 -15.77
N THR A 435 17.04 -12.27 -14.95
CA THR A 435 16.89 -13.71 -14.73
C THR A 435 16.44 -14.44 -16.00
N THR A 436 15.48 -13.89 -16.74
CA THR A 436 15.06 -14.44 -18.04
C THR A 436 16.24 -14.55 -19.00
N ARG A 437 17.03 -13.48 -19.11
CA ARG A 437 18.17 -13.40 -20.02
C ARG A 437 19.32 -14.32 -19.59
N SER A 438 19.67 -14.32 -18.29
CA SER A 438 20.82 -15.08 -17.78
C SER A 438 20.59 -16.59 -17.86
N LYS A 439 19.36 -17.04 -17.61
CA LYS A 439 18.96 -18.45 -17.70
C LYS A 439 18.52 -18.87 -19.11
N LYS A 440 18.50 -17.93 -20.07
CA LYS A 440 18.11 -18.16 -21.48
C LYS A 440 16.74 -18.81 -21.60
N LEU A 441 15.78 -18.33 -20.81
CA LEU A 441 14.43 -18.87 -20.82
C LEU A 441 13.71 -18.49 -22.12
N GLU A 442 13.00 -19.45 -22.71
CA GLU A 442 12.17 -19.20 -23.90
C GLU A 442 10.95 -18.36 -23.54
N ARG A 443 10.35 -18.63 -22.38
CA ARG A 443 9.24 -17.86 -21.82
C ARG A 443 9.76 -16.84 -20.81
N PRO A 444 9.42 -15.54 -20.95
CA PRO A 444 9.86 -14.54 -19.99
C PRO A 444 9.23 -14.76 -18.61
N VAL A 445 10.01 -14.52 -17.56
CA VAL A 445 9.47 -14.33 -16.20
C VAL A 445 9.01 -12.89 -16.08
N PHE A 446 7.84 -12.64 -15.51
CA PHE A 446 7.32 -11.29 -15.33
C PHE A 446 6.54 -11.18 -14.03
N ILE A 447 6.60 -10.02 -13.39
CA ILE A 447 5.82 -9.76 -12.19
C ILE A 447 4.40 -9.30 -12.55
N THR A 448 3.42 -9.70 -11.74
CA THR A 448 2.02 -9.28 -11.88
C THR A 448 1.49 -8.73 -10.58
N MET A 449 1.21 -7.42 -10.55
CA MET A 449 0.59 -6.74 -9.42
C MET A 449 -0.87 -7.13 -9.30
N GLU A 450 -1.32 -7.56 -8.13
CA GLU A 450 -2.68 -8.02 -7.89
C GLU A 450 -3.50 -7.02 -7.08
N ASN A 451 -4.73 -6.74 -7.52
CA ASN A 451 -5.69 -5.97 -6.73
C ASN A 451 -6.14 -6.78 -5.51
N ILE A 452 -5.99 -6.25 -4.29
CA ILE A 452 -6.39 -6.95 -3.05
C ILE A 452 -7.53 -6.21 -2.33
N TYR A 453 -7.21 -5.30 -1.40
CA TYR A 453 -8.20 -4.67 -0.51
C TYR A 453 -8.54 -3.23 -0.91
N PRO A 454 -9.82 -2.87 -1.13
CA PRO A 454 -10.22 -1.52 -1.57
C PRO A 454 -9.66 -0.37 -0.73
N GLU A 455 -9.51 -0.58 0.58
CA GLU A 455 -8.97 0.36 1.57
C GLU A 455 -7.51 0.76 1.26
N SER A 456 -6.78 -0.11 0.56
CA SER A 456 -5.36 0.03 0.25
C SER A 456 -5.13 0.44 -1.21
N PHE A 457 -4.12 1.28 -1.46
CA PHE A 457 -3.86 1.77 -2.83
C PHE A 457 -3.37 0.62 -3.72
N GLY A 458 -3.94 0.52 -4.92
CA GLY A 458 -3.64 -0.53 -5.90
C GLY A 458 -4.75 -1.56 -6.07
N ALA A 459 -5.77 -1.54 -5.20
CA ALA A 459 -6.93 -2.42 -5.32
C ALA A 459 -7.98 -1.94 -6.32
N HIS A 460 -8.07 -0.63 -6.59
CA HIS A 460 -8.98 -0.12 -7.61
C HIS A 460 -8.40 -0.35 -9.01
N PRO A 461 -9.17 -0.78 -10.02
CA PRO A 461 -8.67 -1.05 -11.37
C PRO A 461 -7.89 0.11 -12.02
N ASP A 462 -8.27 1.36 -11.79
CA ASP A 462 -7.52 2.51 -12.31
C ASP A 462 -6.16 2.70 -11.64
N GLU A 463 -6.06 2.38 -10.35
CA GLU A 463 -4.80 2.47 -9.59
C GLU A 463 -3.87 1.32 -9.94
N LEU A 464 -4.43 0.11 -10.11
CA LEU A 464 -3.66 -1.04 -10.59
C LEU A 464 -3.05 -0.76 -11.96
N LYS A 465 -3.84 -0.18 -12.88
CA LYS A 465 -3.39 0.27 -14.19
C LYS A 465 -2.28 1.33 -14.06
N GLU A 466 -2.44 2.30 -13.15
CA GLU A 466 -1.43 3.32 -12.89
C GLU A 466 -0.12 2.71 -12.39
N LEU A 467 -0.18 1.83 -11.39
CA LEU A 467 0.99 1.11 -10.84
C LEU A 467 1.75 0.38 -11.95
N VAL A 468 1.05 -0.35 -12.84
CA VAL A 468 1.68 -1.02 -13.98
C VAL A 468 2.36 -0.03 -14.90
N LEU A 469 1.65 1.00 -15.37
CA LEU A 469 2.17 1.91 -16.39
C LEU A 469 3.34 2.75 -15.86
N LYS A 470 3.25 3.26 -14.62
CA LYS A 470 4.30 4.08 -14.02
C LYS A 470 5.53 3.26 -13.63
N SER A 471 5.35 2.02 -13.19
CA SER A 471 6.47 1.10 -12.97
C SER A 471 7.16 0.71 -14.28
N ARG A 472 6.42 0.56 -15.38
CA ARG A 472 6.98 0.35 -16.72
C ARG A 472 7.82 1.54 -17.20
N GLU A 473 7.36 2.76 -16.95
CA GLU A 473 8.11 4.00 -17.24
C GLU A 473 9.43 4.01 -16.46
N LYS A 474 9.40 3.79 -15.14
CA LYS A 474 10.60 3.73 -14.29
C LYS A 474 11.57 2.63 -14.73
N MET A 475 11.08 1.43 -15.06
CA MET A 475 11.93 0.34 -15.56
C MET A 475 12.58 0.71 -16.90
N ALA A 476 11.82 1.30 -17.83
CA ALA A 476 12.35 1.73 -19.12
C ALA A 476 13.44 2.81 -18.94
N GLU A 477 13.25 3.76 -18.04
CA GLU A 477 14.27 4.75 -17.69
C GLU A 477 15.55 4.10 -17.15
N LYS A 478 15.43 3.11 -16.24
CA LYS A 478 16.59 2.39 -15.71
C LYS A 478 17.33 1.62 -16.81
N LEU A 479 16.61 0.95 -17.71
CA LEU A 479 17.20 0.24 -18.84
C LEU A 479 17.96 1.18 -19.79
N VAL A 480 17.43 2.37 -20.06
CA VAL A 480 18.11 3.37 -20.91
C VAL A 480 19.34 3.92 -20.20
N LYS A 481 19.17 4.44 -18.98
CA LYS A 481 20.24 5.15 -18.24
C LYS A 481 21.35 4.22 -17.75
N GLN A 482 21.02 2.99 -17.33
CA GLN A 482 21.95 2.10 -16.63
C GLN A 482 22.40 0.89 -17.45
N ARG A 483 21.73 0.57 -18.56
CA ARG A 483 22.02 -0.60 -19.39
C ARG A 483 22.21 -0.27 -20.88
N GLY A 484 22.05 1.00 -21.27
CA GLY A 484 22.33 1.46 -22.63
C GLY A 484 21.32 1.00 -23.69
N TYR A 485 20.13 0.56 -23.29
CA TYR A 485 19.07 0.23 -24.25
C TYR A 485 18.49 1.50 -24.87
N ASN A 486 18.05 1.42 -26.13
CA ASN A 486 17.23 2.48 -26.71
C ASN A 486 15.82 2.50 -26.10
N GLN A 487 15.14 3.65 -26.20
CA GLN A 487 13.82 3.84 -25.57
C GLN A 487 12.77 2.83 -26.07
N ALA A 488 12.76 2.52 -27.37
CA ALA A 488 11.78 1.60 -27.94
C ALA A 488 11.92 0.19 -27.36
N LYS A 489 13.16 -0.31 -27.26
CA LYS A 489 13.44 -1.63 -26.68
C LYS A 489 13.20 -1.64 -25.17
N ALA A 490 13.56 -0.57 -24.47
CA ALA A 490 13.30 -0.43 -23.04
C ALA A 490 11.78 -0.48 -22.72
N ASN A 491 10.96 0.18 -23.54
CA ASN A 491 9.50 0.15 -23.41
C ASN A 491 8.91 -1.25 -23.73
N GLU A 492 9.48 -1.97 -24.70
CA GLU A 492 9.06 -3.35 -25.00
C GLU A 492 9.39 -4.29 -23.84
N LEU A 493 10.61 -4.21 -23.30
CA LEU A 493 11.05 -5.03 -22.17
C LEU A 493 10.23 -4.74 -20.90
N SER A 494 9.93 -3.47 -20.61
CA SER A 494 9.12 -3.13 -19.44
C SER A 494 7.68 -3.66 -19.56
N LYS A 495 7.08 -3.60 -20.76
CA LYS A 495 5.77 -4.22 -21.04
C LYS A 495 5.78 -5.74 -20.86
N THR A 496 6.87 -6.40 -21.23
CA THR A 496 7.03 -7.85 -21.08
C THR A 496 7.12 -8.27 -19.62
N HIS A 497 7.89 -7.54 -18.80
CA HIS A 497 8.28 -7.96 -17.46
C HIS A 497 7.44 -7.39 -16.31
N ILE A 498 6.57 -6.41 -16.57
CA ILE A 498 5.67 -5.80 -15.57
C ILE A 498 4.24 -5.81 -16.09
N LYS A 499 3.34 -6.50 -15.39
CA LYS A 499 1.92 -6.65 -15.72
C LYS A 499 1.05 -6.61 -14.45
N ALA A 500 -0.24 -6.88 -14.60
CA ALA A 500 -1.21 -7.02 -13.51
C ALA A 500 -1.79 -8.44 -13.45
N THR A 501 -2.10 -8.89 -12.25
CA THR A 501 -3.07 -9.95 -11.97
C THR A 501 -4.41 -9.26 -11.73
N LEU A 502 -5.45 -9.68 -12.43
CA LEU A 502 -6.82 -9.30 -12.06
C LEU A 502 -7.43 -10.44 -11.25
N ASP A 503 -7.67 -10.20 -9.97
CA ASP A 503 -8.49 -11.10 -9.15
C ASP A 503 -9.95 -10.67 -9.19
N THR A 504 -10.83 -11.61 -9.53
CA THR A 504 -12.27 -11.36 -9.68
C THR A 504 -12.98 -11.16 -8.34
N GLY A 505 -12.61 -11.91 -7.31
CA GLY A 505 -13.19 -11.84 -5.97
C GLY A 505 -12.83 -10.52 -5.29
N HIS A 506 -11.56 -10.17 -5.26
CA HIS A 506 -11.05 -8.90 -4.75
C HIS A 506 -11.76 -7.71 -5.40
N LEU A 507 -11.99 -7.73 -6.72
CA LEU A 507 -12.75 -6.67 -7.39
C LEU A 507 -14.21 -6.61 -6.93
N ASN A 508 -14.84 -7.75 -6.64
CA ASN A 508 -16.22 -7.79 -6.16
C ASN A 508 -16.37 -7.20 -4.73
N THR A 509 -15.30 -7.21 -3.92
CA THR A 509 -15.34 -6.62 -2.55
C THR A 509 -15.61 -5.11 -2.55
N TRP A 510 -15.46 -4.41 -3.68
CA TRP A 510 -15.87 -3.01 -3.83
C TRP A 510 -17.38 -2.81 -3.60
N ARG A 511 -18.20 -3.86 -3.70
CA ARG A 511 -19.65 -3.83 -3.49
C ARG A 511 -20.04 -3.34 -2.09
N LYS A 512 -19.19 -3.57 -1.07
CA LYS A 512 -19.44 -3.07 0.30
C LYS A 512 -19.37 -1.55 0.42
N TYR A 513 -18.67 -0.89 -0.51
CA TYR A 513 -18.51 0.57 -0.54
C TYR A 513 -19.42 1.27 -1.53
N TRP A 514 -20.06 0.51 -2.41
CA TRP A 514 -20.93 1.02 -3.46
C TRP A 514 -22.13 1.77 -2.89
N GLN A 515 -22.34 2.99 -3.38
CA GLN A 515 -23.44 3.85 -2.94
C GLN A 515 -24.71 3.54 -3.72
N ASN A 516 -25.63 2.81 -3.08
CA ASN A 516 -26.92 2.46 -3.66
C ASN A 516 -27.77 3.71 -3.95
N ASP A 517 -28.46 3.70 -5.08
CA ASP A 517 -29.50 4.69 -5.36
C ASP A 517 -30.76 4.31 -4.56
N PRO A 518 -31.22 5.15 -3.60
CA PRO A 518 -32.40 4.85 -2.78
C PRO A 518 -33.69 4.77 -3.61
N LYS A 519 -33.69 5.22 -4.87
CA LYS A 519 -34.82 5.11 -5.79
C LYS A 519 -34.87 3.78 -6.55
N LYS A 520 -33.82 2.95 -6.46
CA LYS A 520 -33.70 1.67 -7.14
C LYS A 520 -33.94 0.50 -6.19
N SER A 521 -34.43 -0.61 -6.73
CA SER A 521 -34.47 -1.88 -5.98
C SER A 521 -33.06 -2.40 -5.71
N VAL A 522 -32.94 -3.37 -4.80
CA VAL A 522 -31.68 -4.06 -4.52
C VAL A 522 -31.09 -4.66 -5.79
N GLN A 523 -31.89 -5.37 -6.59
CA GLN A 523 -31.46 -5.98 -7.85
C GLN A 523 -30.99 -4.94 -8.86
N GLN A 524 -31.69 -3.80 -8.95
CA GLN A 524 -31.29 -2.72 -9.86
C GLN A 524 -29.96 -2.07 -9.44
N ASN A 525 -29.69 -1.99 -8.14
CA ASN A 525 -28.40 -1.51 -7.63
C ASN A 525 -27.28 -2.54 -7.84
N ASP A 526 -27.55 -3.83 -7.62
CA ASP A 526 -26.59 -4.90 -7.89
C ASP A 526 -26.23 -4.97 -9.37
N GLU A 527 -27.21 -4.82 -10.27
CA GLU A 527 -26.96 -4.72 -11.71
C GLU A 527 -26.17 -3.47 -12.10
N ALA A 528 -26.34 -2.35 -11.38
CA ALA A 528 -25.54 -1.15 -11.60
C ALA A 528 -24.08 -1.36 -11.18
N PHE A 529 -23.85 -2.02 -10.04
CA PHE A 529 -22.51 -2.39 -9.58
C PHE A 529 -21.85 -3.40 -10.53
N LYS A 530 -22.57 -4.45 -10.94
CA LYS A 530 -22.10 -5.43 -11.95
C LYS A 530 -21.65 -4.74 -13.24
N LYS A 531 -22.43 -3.79 -13.75
CA LYS A 531 -22.04 -2.99 -14.92
C LYS A 531 -20.75 -2.19 -14.69
N TRP A 532 -20.56 -1.65 -13.50
CA TRP A 532 -19.32 -0.98 -13.14
C TRP A 532 -18.13 -1.95 -13.13
N VAL A 533 -18.27 -3.12 -12.50
CA VAL A 533 -17.25 -4.18 -12.48
C VAL A 533 -16.84 -4.57 -13.90
N LEU A 534 -17.81 -4.92 -14.75
CA LEU A 534 -17.55 -5.34 -16.13
C LEU A 534 -16.91 -4.22 -16.96
N LYS A 535 -17.33 -2.97 -16.78
CA LYS A 535 -16.71 -1.81 -17.42
C LYS A 535 -15.24 -1.68 -17.01
N LYS A 536 -14.92 -1.81 -15.72
CA LYS A 536 -13.55 -1.71 -15.23
C LYS A 536 -12.67 -2.87 -15.69
N THR A 537 -13.22 -4.09 -15.74
CA THR A 537 -12.56 -5.24 -16.38
C THR A 537 -12.23 -4.95 -17.84
N GLU A 538 -13.17 -4.39 -18.59
CA GLU A 538 -12.93 -4.05 -20.00
C GLU A 538 -11.87 -2.95 -20.19
N GLU A 539 -11.86 -1.93 -19.31
CA GLU A 539 -10.84 -0.87 -19.32
C GLU A 539 -9.43 -1.44 -19.07
N LEU A 540 -9.28 -2.36 -18.10
CA LEU A 540 -8.01 -3.06 -17.84
C LEU A 540 -7.58 -3.94 -19.02
N ALA A 541 -8.53 -4.69 -19.60
CA ALA A 541 -8.26 -5.57 -20.73
C ALA A 541 -7.77 -4.77 -21.95
N LYS A 542 -8.47 -3.68 -22.30
CA LYS A 542 -8.09 -2.77 -23.40
C LYS A 542 -6.74 -2.09 -23.18
N ALA A 543 -6.36 -1.83 -21.92
CA ALA A 543 -5.06 -1.26 -21.59
C ALA A 543 -3.89 -2.23 -21.83
N GLY A 544 -4.15 -3.53 -22.03
CA GLY A 544 -3.11 -4.53 -22.27
C GLY A 544 -2.15 -4.71 -21.10
N VAL A 545 -2.66 -4.52 -19.87
CA VAL A 545 -1.87 -4.64 -18.64
C VAL A 545 -2.04 -6.00 -17.95
N VAL A 546 -3.15 -6.71 -18.21
CA VAL A 546 -3.45 -8.00 -17.57
C VAL A 546 -2.53 -9.10 -18.11
N GLY A 547 -1.80 -9.74 -17.20
CA GLY A 547 -0.85 -10.83 -17.47
C GLY A 547 -1.16 -12.13 -16.74
N ASN A 548 -1.97 -12.08 -15.69
CA ASN A 548 -2.46 -13.21 -14.91
C ASN A 548 -3.91 -12.93 -14.48
N VAL A 549 -4.69 -13.96 -14.17
CA VAL A 549 -6.07 -13.82 -13.68
C VAL A 549 -6.31 -14.84 -12.58
N HIS A 550 -6.81 -14.37 -11.45
CA HIS A 550 -7.31 -15.22 -10.38
C HIS A 550 -8.83 -15.22 -10.43
N LEU A 551 -9.40 -16.41 -10.29
CA LEU A 551 -10.83 -16.68 -10.29
C LEU A 551 -11.24 -17.04 -8.88
N ALA A 552 -11.89 -16.06 -8.24
CA ALA A 552 -12.50 -16.19 -6.93
C ALA A 552 -13.90 -15.57 -6.97
N ASP A 553 -14.79 -16.09 -6.12
CA ASP A 553 -16.12 -15.53 -5.92
C ASP A 553 -16.32 -15.14 -4.46
N ASN A 554 -17.29 -14.27 -4.19
CA ASN A 554 -17.71 -13.85 -2.87
C ASN A 554 -19.05 -13.11 -2.97
N TYR A 555 -19.57 -12.63 -1.84
CA TYR A 555 -20.80 -11.83 -1.80
C TYR A 555 -20.55 -10.31 -1.85
N GLY A 556 -19.29 -9.89 -1.99
CA GLY A 556 -18.88 -8.50 -2.12
C GLY A 556 -18.65 -7.76 -0.79
N TYR A 557 -18.60 -8.49 0.34
CA TYR A 557 -18.38 -7.92 1.68
C TYR A 557 -17.00 -8.22 2.26
N GLN A 558 -16.53 -9.45 2.09
CA GLN A 558 -15.18 -9.86 2.47
C GLN A 558 -14.59 -10.70 1.36
N ASP A 559 -13.32 -11.02 1.55
CA ASP A 559 -12.56 -11.82 0.65
C ASP A 559 -12.65 -13.31 1.03
N GLU A 560 -13.80 -13.94 0.76
CA GLU A 560 -14.05 -15.33 1.18
C GLU A 560 -13.46 -16.38 0.25
N HIS A 561 -13.12 -16.04 -1.00
CA HIS A 561 -12.62 -17.00 -2.00
C HIS A 561 -13.53 -18.23 -2.13
N LEU A 562 -14.82 -17.97 -2.38
CA LEU A 562 -15.77 -18.99 -2.78
C LEU A 562 -15.45 -19.49 -4.18
N THR A 563 -15.96 -20.67 -4.50
CA THR A 563 -15.84 -21.24 -5.84
C THR A 563 -16.54 -20.33 -6.86
N PRO A 564 -15.90 -20.04 -8.02
CA PRO A 564 -16.53 -19.33 -9.13
C PRO A 564 -17.94 -19.81 -9.45
N GLY A 565 -18.92 -18.91 -9.34
CA GLY A 565 -20.33 -19.16 -9.62
C GLY A 565 -21.20 -19.44 -8.39
N ASP A 566 -20.61 -19.60 -7.20
CA ASP A 566 -21.35 -19.79 -5.94
C ASP A 566 -21.68 -18.46 -5.24
N GLY A 567 -21.14 -17.31 -5.70
CA GLY A 567 -21.34 -15.99 -5.11
C GLY A 567 -22.03 -14.98 -6.06
N SER A 568 -21.73 -13.69 -5.88
CA SER A 568 -22.30 -12.59 -6.69
C SER A 568 -21.33 -12.04 -7.73
N THR A 569 -20.10 -12.55 -7.80
CA THR A 569 -19.07 -12.07 -8.73
C THR A 569 -19.41 -12.48 -10.16
N PRO A 570 -19.40 -11.57 -11.14
CA PRO A 570 -19.69 -11.90 -12.54
C PRO A 570 -18.48 -12.55 -13.24
N VAL A 571 -17.97 -13.66 -12.70
CA VAL A 571 -16.71 -14.29 -13.12
C VAL A 571 -16.73 -14.68 -14.60
N LYS A 572 -17.83 -15.31 -15.06
CA LYS A 572 -17.99 -15.77 -16.45
C LYS A 572 -17.89 -14.59 -17.43
N GLU A 573 -18.63 -13.51 -17.17
CA GLU A 573 -18.65 -12.32 -18.01
C GLU A 573 -17.33 -11.54 -17.98
N MET A 574 -16.62 -11.53 -16.83
CA MET A 574 -15.28 -10.94 -16.75
C MET A 574 -14.28 -11.71 -17.63
N VAL A 575 -14.30 -13.04 -17.59
CA VAL A 575 -13.45 -13.88 -18.44
C VAL A 575 -13.80 -13.72 -19.93
N GLU A 576 -15.08 -13.64 -20.28
CA GLU A 576 -15.53 -13.33 -21.65
C GLU A 576 -14.91 -12.02 -22.17
N ILE A 577 -14.94 -10.96 -21.36
CA ILE A 577 -14.34 -9.66 -21.69
C ILE A 577 -12.83 -9.80 -21.90
N LEU A 578 -12.14 -10.51 -21.01
CA LEU A 578 -10.70 -10.72 -21.10
C LEU A 578 -10.32 -11.49 -22.37
N ARG A 579 -11.03 -12.59 -22.67
CA ARG A 579 -10.82 -13.39 -23.91
C ARG A 579 -11.11 -12.58 -25.16
N LYS A 580 -12.21 -11.81 -25.17
CA LYS A 580 -12.56 -10.88 -26.27
C LYS A 580 -11.44 -9.89 -26.58
N HIS A 581 -10.72 -9.42 -25.57
CA HIS A 581 -9.58 -8.49 -25.70
C HIS A 581 -8.22 -9.21 -25.77
N GLY A 582 -8.20 -10.51 -26.06
CA GLY A 582 -7.01 -11.25 -26.43
C GLY A 582 -6.21 -11.84 -25.27
N TYR A 583 -6.76 -11.90 -24.05
CA TYR A 583 -6.13 -12.62 -22.95
C TYR A 583 -6.06 -14.13 -23.27
N LYS A 584 -4.88 -14.72 -23.08
CA LYS A 584 -4.61 -16.15 -23.30
C LYS A 584 -3.80 -16.79 -22.17
N GLY A 585 -3.60 -16.04 -21.08
CA GLY A 585 -2.84 -16.53 -19.93
C GLY A 585 -3.67 -17.51 -19.09
N ALA A 586 -3.04 -18.03 -18.03
CA ALA A 586 -3.70 -18.93 -17.09
C ALA A 586 -4.91 -18.27 -16.40
N LEU A 587 -5.94 -19.05 -16.15
CA LEU A 587 -7.07 -18.69 -15.29
C LEU A 587 -6.96 -19.52 -14.01
N THR A 588 -6.42 -18.95 -12.94
CA THR A 588 -6.13 -19.69 -11.70
C THR A 588 -7.32 -19.60 -10.75
N VAL A 589 -7.95 -20.73 -10.42
CA VAL A 589 -8.93 -20.77 -9.34
C VAL A 589 -8.20 -20.70 -8.00
N GLU A 590 -8.57 -19.76 -7.14
CA GLU A 590 -7.99 -19.62 -5.80
C GLU A 590 -8.95 -20.18 -4.75
N PRO A 591 -8.72 -21.41 -4.27
CA PRO A 591 -9.62 -22.03 -3.31
C PRO A 591 -9.27 -21.56 -1.89
N GLY A 592 -10.01 -20.57 -1.38
CA GLY A 592 -9.92 -20.14 0.03
C GLY A 592 -10.96 -20.86 0.89
N ALA A 593 -12.07 -20.20 1.24
CA ALA A 593 -13.13 -20.84 2.03
C ALA A 593 -13.67 -22.10 1.34
N ALA A 594 -13.73 -22.09 0.00
CA ALA A 594 -14.13 -23.25 -0.80
C ALA A 594 -13.34 -24.52 -0.45
N ALA A 595 -12.02 -24.43 -0.22
CA ALA A 595 -11.20 -25.58 0.17
C ALA A 595 -11.60 -26.20 1.52
N THR A 596 -12.27 -25.41 2.38
CA THR A 596 -12.70 -25.82 3.71
C THR A 596 -14.16 -26.28 3.73
N THR A 597 -15.03 -25.62 2.96
CA THR A 597 -16.48 -25.86 2.99
C THR A 597 -16.97 -26.85 1.94
N ASP A 598 -16.20 -27.08 0.87
CA ASP A 598 -16.45 -28.19 -0.07
C ASP A 598 -15.76 -29.49 0.38
N LEU A 599 -16.11 -30.60 -0.28
CA LEU A 599 -15.51 -31.93 -0.04
C LEU A 599 -13.99 -31.94 -0.23
N SER A 600 -13.47 -31.15 -1.16
CA SER A 600 -12.05 -30.85 -1.31
C SER A 600 -11.84 -29.62 -2.21
N ASP A 601 -10.64 -29.06 -2.19
CA ASP A 601 -10.22 -27.99 -3.10
C ASP A 601 -10.39 -28.35 -4.60
N PHE A 602 -10.25 -29.62 -4.95
CA PHE A 602 -10.52 -30.12 -6.31
C PHE A 602 -11.99 -29.94 -6.73
N HIS A 603 -12.94 -30.00 -5.80
CA HIS A 603 -14.35 -29.79 -6.13
C HIS A 603 -14.63 -28.35 -6.57
N GLY A 604 -13.90 -27.37 -6.02
CA GLY A 604 -13.95 -25.99 -6.50
C GLY A 604 -13.48 -25.85 -7.95
N LEU A 605 -12.40 -26.55 -8.31
CA LEU A 605 -11.91 -26.61 -9.70
C LEU A 605 -12.97 -27.24 -10.63
N MET A 606 -13.56 -28.37 -10.24
CA MET A 606 -14.59 -29.05 -11.01
C MET A 606 -15.85 -28.20 -11.23
N LYS A 607 -16.32 -27.51 -10.18
CA LYS A 607 -17.43 -26.56 -10.27
C LYS A 607 -17.11 -25.40 -11.20
N THR A 608 -15.87 -24.91 -11.20
CA THR A 608 -15.42 -23.87 -12.13
C THR A 608 -15.44 -24.38 -13.58
N TRP A 609 -14.95 -25.59 -13.84
CA TRP A 609 -15.08 -26.20 -15.18
C TRP A 609 -16.54 -26.28 -15.62
N LYS A 610 -17.45 -26.64 -14.72
CA LYS A 610 -18.90 -26.63 -15.00
C LYS A 610 -19.43 -25.23 -15.30
N LEU A 611 -19.01 -24.19 -14.57
CA LEU A 611 -19.40 -22.80 -14.82
C LEU A 611 -19.09 -22.37 -16.24
N PHE A 612 -17.90 -22.75 -16.73
CA PHE A 612 -17.48 -22.45 -18.09
C PHE A 612 -18.11 -23.36 -19.14
N GLY A 613 -18.71 -24.49 -18.74
CA GLY A 613 -19.39 -25.43 -19.65
C GLY A 613 -18.52 -26.59 -20.11
N SER A 614 -17.40 -26.84 -19.43
CA SER A 614 -16.49 -27.97 -19.67
C SER A 614 -16.58 -29.02 -18.54
N PRO A 615 -17.77 -29.58 -18.20
CA PRO A 615 -17.79 -30.61 -17.17
C PRO A 615 -16.97 -31.82 -17.63
N VAL A 616 -16.32 -32.52 -16.70
CA VAL A 616 -15.35 -33.62 -16.95
C VAL A 616 -15.85 -34.70 -17.93
N TYR A 617 -17.16 -34.84 -18.13
CA TYR A 617 -17.76 -35.78 -19.10
C TYR A 617 -18.72 -35.14 -20.12
N GLY A 618 -18.77 -33.80 -20.21
CA GLY A 618 -19.52 -33.08 -21.26
C GLY A 618 -18.81 -33.06 -22.61
N ALA A 619 -17.50 -33.31 -22.64
CA ALA A 619 -16.69 -33.24 -23.85
C ALA A 619 -16.41 -34.62 -24.49
N HIS A 620 -16.20 -35.71 -23.72
CA HIS A 620 -15.67 -36.96 -24.31
C HIS A 620 -16.20 -38.26 -23.66
N GLY A 621 -17.47 -38.57 -23.88
CA GLY A 621 -17.93 -39.95 -23.85
C GLY A 621 -18.39 -40.37 -25.24
N PRO A 622 -17.73 -41.31 -25.95
CA PRO A 622 -18.38 -41.93 -27.08
C PRO A 622 -19.66 -42.57 -26.54
N VAL A 623 -20.81 -42.11 -27.03
CA VAL A 623 -22.09 -42.75 -26.81
C VAL A 623 -22.03 -44.09 -27.54
N SER A 624 -21.34 -45.09 -26.98
CA SER A 624 -21.24 -46.40 -27.64
C SER A 624 -22.53 -47.20 -27.51
N ARG A 625 -23.51 -46.72 -26.74
CA ARG A 625 -24.83 -47.35 -26.56
C ARG A 625 -25.90 -46.29 -26.32
N THR A 626 -26.91 -46.29 -27.18
CA THR A 626 -28.14 -45.47 -27.13
C THR A 626 -29.03 -45.73 -25.90
N ASP A 627 -28.60 -46.64 -25.03
CA ASP A 627 -29.37 -47.30 -23.99
C ASP A 627 -28.78 -47.11 -22.58
N GLN A 628 -27.71 -46.31 -22.41
CA GLN A 628 -27.25 -45.88 -21.09
C GLN A 628 -27.67 -44.43 -20.78
N PRO A 629 -28.17 -44.14 -19.55
CA PRO A 629 -28.41 -42.77 -19.12
C PRO A 629 -27.11 -41.97 -19.20
N ARG A 630 -27.19 -40.74 -19.73
CA ARG A 630 -26.08 -39.78 -19.61
C ARG A 630 -25.77 -39.62 -18.12
N GLN A 631 -24.52 -39.86 -17.72
CA GLN A 631 -24.08 -39.65 -16.35
C GLN A 631 -24.42 -38.23 -15.93
N SER A 632 -25.14 -38.09 -14.82
CA SER A 632 -25.53 -36.78 -14.30
C SER A 632 -24.36 -36.17 -13.51
N TRP A 633 -24.36 -34.85 -13.37
CA TRP A 633 -23.36 -34.16 -12.54
C TRP A 633 -23.31 -34.69 -11.09
N GLY A 634 -24.45 -35.15 -10.56
CA GLY A 634 -24.54 -35.73 -9.22
C GLY A 634 -23.74 -37.03 -9.09
N ASP A 635 -23.71 -37.86 -10.13
CA ASP A 635 -22.99 -39.13 -10.14
C ASP A 635 -21.45 -38.94 -10.16
N VAL A 636 -20.99 -37.76 -10.60
CA VAL A 636 -19.57 -37.41 -10.72
C VAL A 636 -19.07 -36.66 -9.49
N HIS A 637 -19.86 -35.72 -8.97
CA HIS A 637 -19.52 -34.90 -7.80
C HIS A 637 -19.25 -35.72 -6.53
N TYR A 638 -19.87 -36.90 -6.41
CA TYR A 638 -19.65 -37.83 -5.30
C TYR A 638 -18.82 -39.06 -5.68
N SER A 639 -18.23 -39.07 -6.88
CA SER A 639 -17.39 -40.19 -7.32
C SER A 639 -16.00 -40.15 -6.67
N TYR A 640 -15.27 -41.27 -6.73
CA TYR A 640 -13.94 -41.43 -6.13
C TYR A 640 -12.86 -40.46 -6.68
N PHE A 641 -13.11 -39.77 -7.80
CA PHE A 641 -12.14 -38.88 -8.43
C PHE A 641 -11.80 -37.68 -7.51
N GLY A 642 -10.54 -37.59 -7.08
CA GLY A 642 -10.03 -36.51 -6.24
C GLY A 642 -10.04 -36.76 -4.73
N GLN A 643 -10.37 -37.98 -4.28
CA GLN A 643 -10.23 -38.35 -2.87
C GLN A 643 -8.80 -38.79 -2.52
N ASN A 644 -8.25 -38.21 -1.44
CA ASN A 644 -6.88 -38.47 -0.97
C ASN A 644 -6.77 -39.72 -0.07
N LYS A 645 -7.80 -40.56 -0.01
CA LYS A 645 -7.82 -41.79 0.80
C LYS A 645 -8.02 -43.00 -0.11
N PRO A 646 -7.32 -44.12 0.11
CA PRO A 646 -7.71 -45.38 -0.52
C PRO A 646 -9.14 -45.73 -0.08
N PRO A 647 -9.95 -46.38 -0.93
CA PRO A 647 -11.29 -46.79 -0.55
C PRO A 647 -11.22 -47.61 0.75
N TYR A 648 -12.11 -47.30 1.70
CA TYR A 648 -12.28 -48.13 2.88
C TYR A 648 -12.94 -49.43 2.43
N PHE A 649 -12.15 -50.49 2.29
CA PHE A 649 -12.72 -51.82 2.14
C PHE A 649 -13.38 -52.22 3.46
N VAL A 650 -14.70 -52.31 3.50
CA VAL A 650 -15.39 -52.99 4.58
C VAL A 650 -15.27 -54.50 4.32
N PHE A 651 -14.19 -55.11 4.82
CA PHE A 651 -14.10 -56.57 4.90
C PHE A 651 -14.67 -57.04 6.24
N GLY A 652 -15.77 -57.78 6.20
CA GLY A 652 -16.46 -58.26 7.40
C GLY A 652 -17.94 -58.58 7.15
N PRO A 653 -18.71 -58.88 8.20
CA PRO A 653 -20.11 -59.35 8.11
C PRO A 653 -21.12 -58.37 7.47
N TYR A 654 -20.67 -57.18 7.06
CA TYR A 654 -21.44 -56.19 6.30
C TYR A 654 -21.16 -56.21 4.78
N SER A 655 -20.26 -57.08 4.29
CA SER A 655 -20.06 -57.30 2.85
C SER A 655 -21.25 -58.05 2.25
N PRO A 656 -21.78 -57.67 1.06
CA PRO A 656 -22.82 -58.44 0.38
C PRO A 656 -22.28 -59.82 -0.03
N SER A 657 -22.65 -60.84 0.75
CA SER A 657 -22.36 -62.29 0.63
C SER A 657 -20.89 -62.74 0.46
N GLN A 658 -20.57 -63.95 0.94
CA GLN A 658 -19.25 -64.58 0.80
C GLN A 658 -19.08 -65.36 -0.51
N ASP A 659 -19.95 -65.13 -1.49
CA ASP A 659 -19.82 -65.73 -2.81
C ASP A 659 -19.10 -64.76 -3.73
N TRP A 660 -18.15 -65.30 -4.51
CA TRP A 660 -17.26 -64.59 -5.43
C TRP A 660 -17.97 -63.46 -6.18
N SER A 661 -17.83 -62.25 -5.67
CA SER A 661 -18.32 -61.04 -6.31
C SER A 661 -17.20 -60.49 -7.20
N LEU A 662 -17.52 -60.23 -8.48
CA LEU A 662 -16.58 -59.57 -9.37
C LEU A 662 -16.26 -58.18 -8.81
N TRP A 663 -15.03 -57.70 -9.02
CA TRP A 663 -14.57 -56.39 -8.55
C TRP A 663 -15.49 -55.22 -8.99
N SER A 664 -16.26 -55.42 -10.07
CA SER A 664 -17.25 -54.48 -10.59
C SER A 664 -18.51 -54.33 -9.73
N ASP A 665 -18.79 -55.29 -8.85
CA ASP A 665 -20.08 -55.41 -8.15
C ASP A 665 -19.99 -55.03 -6.67
N VAL A 666 -18.80 -54.63 -6.20
CA VAL A 666 -18.60 -54.10 -4.84
C VAL A 666 -18.96 -52.62 -4.84
N PRO A 667 -19.96 -52.17 -4.05
CA PRO A 667 -20.24 -50.75 -3.90
C PRO A 667 -19.00 -50.05 -3.34
N MET A 668 -18.46 -49.09 -4.11
CA MET A 668 -17.46 -48.17 -3.58
C MET A 668 -18.21 -47.05 -2.86
N GLU A 669 -17.98 -46.89 -1.55
CA GLU A 669 -18.32 -45.63 -0.85
C GLU A 669 -17.25 -44.57 -1.09
#